data_AF-A0A5E3X6G9-F1
#
_entry.id   AF-A0A5E3X6G9-F1
#
_cell.length_a   1.000
_cell.length_b   1.000
_cell.length_c   1.000
_cell.angle_alpha   90.00
_cell.angle_beta   90.00
_cell.angle_gamma   90.00
#
_symmetry.space_group_name_H-M   'P 1'
#
loop_
_entity.id
_entity.type
_entity.pdbx_description
1 polymer ?
#
loop_
_entity_poly.entity_id
_entity_poly.type
_entity_poly.pdbx_seq_one_letter_code
_entity_poly.pdbx_strand_id
1 'polypeptide(L)'
;MTAPNPDDDVTRLESLRGLDEGELEVLEMPSPPSTSDDFQQLGPLDDDDERLGGSDGRYSDSPGMVRQAGRSAIPTKDLYGFKTMIIVHSDSIHGIGVAVCRCPGAPTVDQQLLRYGGLFPASPDDPSTAFTLQGLEHRAVDDVVCKTSAQSYMRKLRRCTEPQEPRLAPNRYHELNLVSRQYTAVQNIIDFGFATQTLEDWADPPSGGLVWKCVVCPRKTADFNNLPRKWEVDPEEWRLFVSMCYDGNFSGDHTISRCPGNNVPFFPGTGFFNHPDTVEEHMKHAVDDKALKRIIPDLDKEDRPCHQHKAAATVGKNKSRVVDIKGIGSWACSRHGCLCANGTNNFDLGEAAHPVDLSLSTAFEHTITKQIRRVQLLYDIWCRYGVHLRKRFQYSGLEWPEFRELLQGVGVWHIYGHVFECYRRFAPIYSPRAGIVDGEILETLWALLNSILQSCRGMSLAAREEKINMHMNDVNHGKIIRMVETLVRKHRKFSQELHERNLHCQRLALSCDEGDMERWERERVKMEVQRMRDPYSADDFWPDIVDQGPEPKDTEARLIEEENRSDRDTAVVSVVVASLGLEEEALKMQSRGDRWGTSANDRRTAAIARSRFNNRRQKANRDMAVALGDVPDSDLLVSRLSKLLPEDEWDDENLVAHPYNLRPFAEYRPVDLPSARPEVGRRKEGTTDAERRAVNAELELRIARLDFRIRKIMEGAVDQAQSYRLQLRQNKSKGKNSNNYLARKRAWLHTREQNKDVRVHAAMYNHGVQRLARLFWEDDEESQQRKAALLAKYRPLRPEDIQCTTATYDMYNNTRTRGKFKLPWFWRVGRRHLDTMEVDDAPEEVDDETFIGDFFRTRWINARCSYVRCEEEVYMLEGEMQTCFLGYSALANAWKGRHVKLPAVPMEGVDQYAGLRAHALEMMHAWLDLAAKAKTAFNAEVENIISSDL
;
A
#
# COMPACT_ATOMS: atom_id res chain seq x y z
N MET A 1 16.98 -56.86 -27.35
CA MET A 1 16.33 -57.32 -26.11
C MET A 1 15.66 -56.13 -25.48
N THR A 2 14.38 -56.32 -25.21
CA THR A 2 13.34 -55.47 -24.60
C THR A 2 13.82 -54.43 -23.58
N ALA A 3 13.27 -53.22 -23.71
CA ALA A 3 13.37 -52.13 -22.74
C ALA A 3 12.68 -52.51 -21.41
N PRO A 4 13.24 -52.18 -20.23
CA PRO A 4 12.59 -52.42 -18.94
C PRO A 4 11.57 -51.35 -18.56
N ASN A 5 10.64 -51.78 -17.72
CA ASN A 5 9.35 -51.23 -17.33
C ASN A 5 9.45 -50.03 -16.35
N PRO A 6 8.61 -48.98 -16.44
CA PRO A 6 8.68 -47.80 -15.56
C PRO A 6 7.99 -47.92 -14.19
N ASP A 7 7.45 -49.08 -13.82
CA ASP A 7 6.56 -49.22 -12.64
C ASP A 7 7.17 -49.89 -11.40
N ASP A 8 8.50 -50.08 -11.33
CA ASP A 8 9.12 -50.56 -10.09
C ASP A 8 9.48 -49.38 -9.18
N ASP A 9 8.47 -48.97 -8.40
CA ASP A 9 8.54 -47.99 -7.33
C ASP A 9 9.27 -48.56 -6.10
N VAL A 10 9.63 -47.67 -5.16
CA VAL A 10 10.06 -47.90 -3.76
C VAL A 10 11.54 -47.60 -3.44
N THR A 11 11.76 -46.30 -3.19
CA THR A 11 12.55 -45.71 -2.08
C THR A 11 14.08 -45.71 -2.14
N ARG A 12 14.67 -44.52 -2.36
CA ARG A 12 15.30 -43.71 -1.31
C ARG A 12 15.80 -42.36 -1.87
N LEU A 13 15.35 -41.30 -1.21
CA LEU A 13 15.95 -39.97 -1.01
C LEU A 13 17.05 -39.50 -1.97
N GLU A 14 16.72 -38.47 -2.76
CA GLU A 14 17.58 -37.30 -2.98
C GLU A 14 16.80 -36.20 -3.74
N SER A 15 16.33 -35.17 -3.02
CA SER A 15 16.18 -33.83 -3.59
C SER A 15 16.23 -32.76 -2.50
N LEU A 16 17.40 -32.16 -2.34
CA LEU A 16 17.61 -30.85 -1.72
C LEU A 16 16.95 -29.77 -2.60
N ARG A 17 15.72 -29.39 -2.26
CA ARG A 17 15.15 -28.06 -2.56
C ARG A 17 14.19 -27.69 -1.42
N GLY A 18 14.71 -26.94 -0.46
CA GLY A 18 13.93 -26.33 0.62
C GLY A 18 14.25 -24.84 0.69
N LEU A 19 13.33 -24.02 0.19
CA LEU A 19 13.16 -22.64 0.62
C LEU A 19 11.88 -22.62 1.46
N ASP A 20 12.11 -22.51 2.76
CA ASP A 20 11.45 -21.62 3.72
C ASP A 20 9.98 -21.22 3.44
N GLU A 21 9.06 -22.03 3.97
CA GLU A 21 7.71 -21.62 4.33
C GLU A 21 7.58 -21.77 5.86
N GLY A 22 7.99 -20.74 6.60
CA GLY A 22 7.68 -20.62 8.01
C GLY A 22 6.26 -20.12 8.20
N GLU A 23 5.33 -21.01 8.57
CA GLU A 23 4.15 -20.60 9.34
C GLU A 23 3.41 -21.79 10.01
N LEU A 24 2.99 -21.54 11.26
CA LEU A 24 1.87 -22.17 11.99
C LEU A 24 2.16 -23.39 12.89
N GLU A 25 2.83 -23.14 14.02
CA GLU A 25 2.48 -23.87 15.26
C GLU A 25 1.14 -23.34 15.81
N VAL A 26 0.18 -24.24 15.94
CA VAL A 26 -1.12 -24.00 16.56
C VAL A 26 -0.91 -23.88 18.07
N LEU A 27 -0.82 -22.64 18.57
CA LEU A 27 -0.96 -22.33 19.99
C LEU A 27 -2.45 -22.41 20.35
N GLU A 28 -2.83 -23.43 21.13
CA GLU A 28 -4.11 -23.44 21.83
C GLU A 28 -4.16 -22.29 22.84
N MET A 29 -4.93 -21.25 22.51
CA MET A 29 -5.23 -20.17 23.45
C MET A 29 -6.28 -20.64 24.47
N PRO A 30 -6.08 -20.44 25.78
CA PRO A 30 -7.14 -20.66 26.76
C PRO A 30 -8.27 -19.63 26.60
N SER A 31 -9.48 -20.01 27.00
CA SER A 31 -10.70 -19.22 26.89
C SER A 31 -10.58 -17.82 27.53
N PRO A 32 -11.27 -16.79 26.98
CA PRO A 32 -11.24 -15.44 27.54
C PRO A 32 -11.91 -15.41 28.93
N PRO A 33 -11.40 -14.59 29.88
CA PRO A 33 -12.10 -14.36 31.12
C PRO A 33 -13.40 -13.60 30.85
N SER A 34 -14.50 -14.10 31.42
CA SER A 34 -15.79 -13.43 31.42
C SER A 34 -15.80 -12.28 32.42
N THR A 35 -16.28 -11.13 31.95
CA THR A 35 -16.90 -10.02 32.71
C THR A 35 -16.08 -9.29 33.79
N SER A 36 -15.96 -7.97 33.55
CA SER A 36 -15.70 -6.88 34.50
C SER A 36 -14.52 -7.07 35.47
N ASP A 37 -13.35 -6.60 35.08
CA ASP A 37 -12.33 -6.19 36.04
C ASP A 37 -12.08 -4.69 35.89
N ASP A 38 -12.53 -3.96 36.92
CA ASP A 38 -12.12 -2.61 37.21
C ASP A 38 -10.60 -2.50 37.18
N PHE A 39 -10.11 -1.35 36.70
CA PHE A 39 -8.72 -0.88 36.80
C PHE A 39 -7.94 -1.54 37.95
N GLN A 40 -7.06 -2.49 37.64
CA GLN A 40 -5.96 -2.80 38.55
C GLN A 40 -5.07 -1.55 38.61
N GLN A 41 -5.01 -0.93 39.79
CA GLN A 41 -4.01 0.09 40.08
C GLN A 41 -2.64 -0.46 39.69
N LEU A 42 -1.94 0.31 38.84
CA LEU A 42 -0.50 0.21 38.68
C LEU A 42 0.10 0.04 40.08
N GLY A 43 0.90 -1.02 40.27
CA GLY A 43 1.71 -1.17 41.48
C GLY A 43 2.49 0.13 41.74
N PRO A 44 2.87 0.39 43.01
CA PRO A 44 3.45 1.66 43.39
C PRO A 44 4.64 2.01 42.48
N LEU A 45 4.66 3.27 42.05
CA LEU A 45 5.78 3.87 41.34
C LEU A 45 7.02 3.71 42.23
N ASP A 46 8.09 3.12 41.68
CA ASP A 46 9.42 3.10 42.30
C ASP A 46 10.01 4.54 42.25
N ASP A 47 9.44 5.45 43.05
CA ASP A 47 10.07 6.69 43.48
C ASP A 47 10.70 6.43 44.86
N ASP A 48 11.84 5.75 44.91
CA ASP A 48 12.67 5.65 46.12
C ASP A 48 14.16 5.68 45.74
N ASP A 49 14.59 6.79 45.15
CA ASP A 49 15.99 7.23 45.19
C ASP A 49 16.12 8.30 46.30
N GLU A 50 15.78 7.92 47.54
CA GLU A 50 16.17 8.72 48.71
C GLU A 50 17.68 8.57 48.96
N ARG A 51 18.39 9.70 48.84
CA ARG A 51 19.78 9.85 49.27
C ARG A 51 19.91 9.56 50.77
N LEU A 52 20.21 8.32 51.15
CA LEU A 52 20.61 7.99 52.51
C LEU A 52 22.10 8.30 52.71
N GLY A 53 22.34 9.25 53.62
CA GLY A 53 23.64 9.75 54.02
C GLY A 53 24.56 8.67 54.60
N GLY A 54 25.86 8.98 54.54
CA GLY A 54 26.94 8.06 54.89
C GLY A 54 26.91 7.58 56.34
N SER A 55 27.28 6.31 56.50
CA SER A 55 27.95 5.81 57.70
C SER A 55 28.99 4.78 57.28
N ASP A 56 30.24 5.04 57.66
CA ASP A 56 31.35 4.11 57.58
C ASP A 56 31.06 2.90 58.50
N GLY A 57 30.78 1.75 57.89
CA GLY A 57 30.64 0.48 58.59
C GLY A 57 31.41 -0.61 57.85
N ARG A 58 32.62 -0.91 58.33
CA ARG A 58 33.37 -2.12 57.91
C ARG A 58 32.57 -3.35 58.34
N TYR A 59 32.10 -4.15 57.39
CA TYR A 59 31.57 -5.49 57.66
C TYR A 59 32.43 -6.53 56.95
N SER A 60 32.77 -7.57 57.72
CA SER A 60 33.57 -8.71 57.29
C SER A 60 32.77 -9.62 56.35
N ASP A 61 33.32 -9.92 55.18
CA ASP A 61 32.80 -10.93 54.26
C ASP A 61 32.83 -12.33 54.92
N SER A 62 31.67 -12.83 55.31
CA SER A 62 31.46 -14.26 55.58
C SER A 62 30.82 -14.90 54.34
N PRO A 63 31.37 -16.00 53.80
CA PRO A 63 30.78 -16.69 52.66
C PRO A 63 29.38 -17.23 53.00
N GLY A 64 28.37 -16.92 52.17
CA GLY A 64 27.03 -17.51 52.27
C GLY A 64 25.90 -16.61 52.79
N MET A 65 26.14 -15.31 53.02
CA MET A 65 25.04 -14.37 53.31
C MET A 65 24.33 -13.89 52.03
N VAL A 66 22.99 -13.96 52.03
CA VAL A 66 22.12 -13.37 51.01
C VAL A 66 22.38 -11.87 50.95
N ARG A 67 22.72 -11.34 49.77
CA ARG A 67 22.92 -9.90 49.55
C ARG A 67 21.63 -9.16 49.89
N GLN A 68 21.72 -8.10 50.69
CA GLN A 68 20.59 -7.20 50.94
C GLN A 68 20.10 -6.65 49.59
N ALA A 69 18.80 -6.79 49.33
CA ALA A 69 18.16 -6.27 48.12
C ALA A 69 18.44 -4.76 47.98
N GLY A 70 19.03 -4.35 46.86
CA GLY A 70 19.17 -2.94 46.49
C GLY A 70 20.60 -2.43 46.23
N ARG A 71 21.66 -3.17 46.60
CA ARG A 71 23.05 -2.78 46.24
C ARG A 71 23.52 -3.55 45.00
N SER A 72 23.92 -2.80 43.96
CA SER A 72 24.53 -3.35 42.74
C SER A 72 25.58 -4.40 43.08
N ALA A 73 25.55 -5.52 42.38
CA ALA A 73 26.47 -6.65 42.58
C ALA A 73 27.94 -6.33 42.28
N ILE A 74 28.20 -5.15 41.69
CA ILE A 74 29.50 -4.74 41.16
C ILE A 74 30.34 -4.02 42.22
N PRO A 75 31.54 -4.52 42.56
CA PRO A 75 32.47 -3.86 43.47
C PRO A 75 32.87 -2.46 42.97
N THR A 76 33.09 -1.50 43.86
CA THR A 76 33.49 -0.11 43.51
C THR A 76 34.96 -0.01 43.08
N LYS A 77 35.78 -0.96 43.49
CA LYS A 77 37.15 -1.14 43.02
C LYS A 77 37.39 -2.59 42.64
N ASP A 78 38.29 -2.81 41.69
CA ASP A 78 38.74 -4.15 41.35
C ASP A 78 39.81 -4.66 42.33
N LEU A 79 40.30 -5.89 42.08
CA LEU A 79 41.34 -6.53 42.89
C LEU A 79 42.68 -5.76 42.91
N TYR A 80 42.90 -4.85 41.97
CA TYR A 80 44.11 -4.03 41.85
C TYR A 80 43.92 -2.61 42.42
N GLY A 81 42.73 -2.30 42.94
CA GLY A 81 42.40 -1.00 43.52
C GLY A 81 41.99 0.07 42.51
N PHE A 82 41.81 -0.28 41.23
CA PHE A 82 41.30 0.63 40.20
C PHE A 82 39.81 0.88 40.39
N LYS A 83 39.33 2.09 40.02
CA LYS A 83 37.90 2.44 40.05
C LYS A 83 37.17 1.54 39.06
N THR A 84 36.13 0.85 39.52
CA THR A 84 35.30 0.01 38.67
C THR A 84 34.36 0.89 37.85
N MET A 85 34.36 0.68 36.54
CA MET A 85 33.41 1.25 35.59
C MET A 85 32.39 0.19 35.19
N ILE A 86 31.14 0.60 35.01
CA ILE A 86 30.10 -0.27 34.48
C ILE A 86 30.21 -0.27 32.96
N ILE A 87 30.52 -1.42 32.39
CA ILE A 87 30.67 -1.59 30.95
C ILE A 87 29.50 -2.41 30.43
N VAL A 88 28.68 -1.78 29.59
CA VAL A 88 27.56 -2.43 28.93
C VAL A 88 28.04 -3.00 27.60
N HIS A 89 28.01 -4.33 27.47
CA HIS A 89 28.35 -5.04 26.24
C HIS A 89 27.09 -5.52 25.51
N SER A 90 27.27 -6.29 24.43
CA SER A 90 26.20 -6.80 23.57
C SER A 90 25.34 -7.90 24.21
N ASP A 91 25.90 -8.65 25.16
CA ASP A 91 25.25 -9.79 25.81
C ASP A 91 25.03 -9.58 27.31
N SER A 92 25.78 -8.70 27.98
CA SER A 92 25.75 -8.56 29.43
C SER A 92 26.34 -7.23 29.92
N ILE A 93 26.22 -6.98 31.22
CA ILE A 93 26.68 -5.78 31.92
C ILE A 93 27.79 -6.18 32.89
N HIS A 94 28.97 -5.58 32.73
CA HIS A 94 30.16 -5.93 33.49
C HIS A 94 30.59 -4.79 34.41
N GLY A 95 31.21 -5.15 35.54
CA GLY A 95 31.99 -4.22 36.36
C GLY A 95 33.47 -4.47 36.14
N ILE A 96 34.17 -3.53 35.51
CA ILE A 96 35.59 -3.68 35.13
C ILE A 96 36.40 -2.54 35.74
N GLY A 97 37.51 -2.87 36.40
CA GLY A 97 38.47 -1.87 36.87
C GLY A 97 39.19 -1.20 35.70
N VAL A 98 39.13 0.13 35.63
CA VAL A 98 39.73 0.89 34.53
C VAL A 98 40.90 1.73 35.03
N ALA A 99 42.08 1.47 34.47
CA ALA A 99 43.29 2.25 34.71
C ALA A 99 43.43 3.34 33.64
N VAL A 100 43.38 4.60 34.05
CA VAL A 100 43.54 5.76 33.15
C VAL A 100 45.01 6.22 33.17
N CYS A 101 45.60 6.46 32.00
CA CYS A 101 46.94 7.01 31.89
C CYS A 101 46.95 8.46 32.40
N ARG A 102 47.89 8.76 33.31
CA ARG A 102 48.09 10.09 33.90
C ARG A 102 49.45 10.70 33.52
N CYS A 103 50.11 10.16 32.51
CA CYS A 103 51.39 10.70 32.05
C CYS A 103 51.20 12.13 31.49
N PRO A 104 52.21 13.01 31.58
CA PRO A 104 52.16 14.32 30.93
C PRO A 104 51.87 14.17 29.43
N GLY A 105 50.88 14.91 28.93
CA GLY A 105 50.44 14.83 27.53
C GLY A 105 49.51 13.65 27.20
N ALA A 106 49.04 12.89 28.20
CA ALA A 106 48.01 11.89 27.98
C ALA A 106 46.70 12.54 27.48
N PRO A 107 45.97 11.89 26.55
CA PRO A 107 44.64 12.34 26.12
C PRO A 107 43.65 12.44 27.30
N THR A 108 42.54 13.14 27.11
CA THR A 108 41.45 13.18 28.10
C THR A 108 40.85 11.78 28.33
N VAL A 109 40.15 11.58 29.45
CA VAL A 109 39.67 10.24 29.88
C VAL A 109 38.77 9.62 28.82
N ASP A 110 37.82 10.38 28.28
CA ASP A 110 36.93 9.99 27.18
C ASP A 110 37.70 9.56 25.92
N GLN A 111 38.72 10.32 25.53
CA GLN A 111 39.57 9.98 24.37
C GLN A 111 40.36 8.71 24.62
N GLN A 112 40.85 8.48 25.84
CA GLN A 112 41.55 7.23 26.18
C GLN A 112 40.60 6.04 26.11
N LEU A 113 39.37 6.18 26.62
CA LEU A 113 38.35 5.12 26.59
C LEU A 113 37.95 4.74 25.17
N LEU A 114 37.74 5.73 24.29
CA LEU A 114 37.43 5.49 22.88
C LEU A 114 38.63 4.88 22.14
N ARG A 115 39.80 5.56 22.20
CA ARG A 115 40.96 5.22 21.39
C ARG A 115 41.64 3.90 21.78
N TYR A 116 41.71 3.61 23.07
CA TYR A 116 42.43 2.43 23.57
C TYR A 116 41.50 1.35 24.11
N GLY A 117 40.34 1.74 24.64
CA GLY A 117 39.38 0.80 25.24
C GLY A 117 38.29 0.31 24.28
N GLY A 118 38.02 1.02 23.18
CA GLY A 118 36.82 0.76 22.37
C GLY A 118 35.53 0.99 23.17
N LEU A 119 35.58 1.91 24.15
CA LEU A 119 34.51 2.20 25.09
C LEU A 119 33.97 3.60 24.83
N PHE A 120 32.68 3.69 24.53
CA PHE A 120 31.93 4.93 24.39
C PHE A 120 31.41 5.36 25.77
N PRO A 121 31.96 6.43 26.37
CA PRO A 121 31.58 6.84 27.73
C PRO A 121 30.18 7.47 27.75
N ALA A 122 29.41 7.22 28.81
CA ALA A 122 28.10 7.84 28.99
C ALA A 122 28.17 9.33 29.38
N SER A 123 29.33 9.78 29.87
CA SER A 123 29.66 11.17 30.18
C SER A 123 31.13 11.46 29.85
N PRO A 124 31.45 12.67 29.36
CA PRO A 124 32.83 12.99 28.94
C PRO A 124 33.79 13.21 30.12
N ASP A 125 33.34 13.85 31.21
CA ASP A 125 34.26 14.36 32.23
C ASP A 125 34.64 13.35 33.33
N ASP A 126 33.65 12.65 33.91
CA ASP A 126 33.87 11.57 34.90
C ASP A 126 32.99 10.35 34.56
N PRO A 127 33.39 9.55 33.56
CA PRO A 127 32.63 8.37 33.17
C PRO A 127 32.63 7.32 34.30
N SER A 128 31.44 6.93 34.73
CA SER A 128 31.20 5.77 35.61
C SER A 128 30.55 4.60 34.87
N THR A 129 29.99 4.87 33.69
CA THR A 129 29.40 3.90 32.77
C THR A 129 29.94 4.14 31.37
N ALA A 130 30.26 3.07 30.65
CA ALA A 130 30.60 3.11 29.24
C ALA A 130 29.93 1.95 28.50
N PHE A 131 29.76 2.11 27.19
CA PHE A 131 29.24 1.09 26.30
C PHE A 131 30.35 0.65 25.36
N THR A 132 30.51 -0.65 25.12
CA THR A 132 31.45 -1.08 24.07
C THR A 132 30.94 -0.63 22.70
N LEU A 133 31.83 -0.18 21.80
CA LEU A 133 31.44 0.20 20.43
C LEU A 133 30.69 -0.94 19.73
N GLN A 134 31.20 -2.17 19.81
CA GLN A 134 30.52 -3.37 19.30
C GLN A 134 29.10 -3.56 19.87
N GLY A 135 28.91 -3.28 21.15
CA GLY A 135 27.60 -3.34 21.80
C GLY A 135 26.63 -2.29 21.26
N LEU A 136 27.12 -1.10 20.90
CA LEU A 136 26.32 -0.05 20.27
C LEU A 136 26.00 -0.37 18.80
N GLU A 137 26.96 -0.93 18.06
CA GLU A 137 26.73 -1.45 16.70
C GLU A 137 25.63 -2.51 16.68
N HIS A 138 25.71 -3.52 17.57
CA HIS A 138 24.68 -4.54 17.73
C HIS A 138 23.33 -3.91 18.12
N ARG A 139 23.34 -2.92 19.02
CA ARG A 139 22.12 -2.21 19.43
C ARG A 139 21.48 -1.42 18.28
N ALA A 140 22.27 -0.80 17.41
CA ALA A 140 21.75 -0.06 16.26
C ALA A 140 21.00 -1.01 15.31
N VAL A 141 21.60 -2.17 15.02
CA VAL A 141 20.98 -3.23 14.21
C VAL A 141 19.75 -3.83 14.89
N ASP A 142 19.80 -4.12 16.19
CA ASP A 142 18.65 -4.62 16.97
C ASP A 142 17.46 -3.62 17.00
N ASP A 143 17.69 -2.31 16.86
CA ASP A 143 16.59 -1.35 16.69
C ASP A 143 15.99 -1.48 15.30
N VAL A 144 16.79 -1.33 14.25
CA VAL A 144 16.25 -1.21 12.88
C VAL A 144 15.69 -2.53 12.37
N VAL A 145 16.31 -3.67 12.71
CA VAL A 145 15.86 -5.00 12.29
C VAL A 145 14.79 -5.55 13.22
N CYS A 146 15.09 -5.62 14.53
CA CYS A 146 14.22 -6.29 15.51
C CYS A 146 13.19 -5.35 16.16
N LYS A 147 13.24 -4.04 15.86
CA LYS A 147 12.32 -3.02 16.40
C LYS A 147 12.37 -2.92 17.93
N THR A 148 13.55 -3.20 18.51
CA THR A 148 13.71 -3.34 19.96
C THR A 148 13.74 -1.99 20.66
N SER A 149 12.76 -1.72 21.54
CA SER A 149 12.78 -0.53 22.39
C SER A 149 13.99 -0.53 23.33
N ALA A 150 14.51 0.65 23.68
CA ALA A 150 15.65 0.77 24.60
C ALA A 150 15.39 0.08 25.95
N GLN A 151 14.15 0.11 26.43
CA GLN A 151 13.74 -0.59 27.66
C GLN A 151 13.81 -2.11 27.49
N SER A 152 13.31 -2.64 26.37
CA SER A 152 13.34 -4.09 26.09
C SER A 152 14.78 -4.58 25.93
N TYR A 153 15.64 -3.80 25.28
CA TYR A 153 17.06 -4.10 25.15
C TYR A 153 17.77 -4.13 26.51
N MET A 154 17.53 -3.12 27.36
CA MET A 154 18.12 -3.10 28.72
C MET A 154 17.59 -4.26 29.57
N ARG A 155 16.31 -4.63 29.46
CA ARG A 155 15.75 -5.82 30.13
C ARG A 155 16.40 -7.12 29.65
N LYS A 156 16.64 -7.27 28.34
CA LYS A 156 17.37 -8.40 27.74
C LYS A 156 18.77 -8.49 28.37
N LEU A 157 19.54 -7.41 28.36
CA LEU A 157 20.89 -7.40 28.94
C LEU A 157 20.91 -7.72 30.42
N ARG A 158 19.99 -7.16 31.21
CA ARG A 158 19.88 -7.46 32.65
C ARG A 158 19.56 -8.93 32.91
N ARG A 159 18.67 -9.53 32.12
CA ARG A 159 18.36 -10.96 32.20
C ARG A 159 19.54 -11.85 31.80
N CYS A 160 20.33 -11.44 30.81
CA CYS A 160 21.52 -12.20 30.42
C CYS A 160 22.64 -12.06 31.46
N THR A 161 22.73 -10.91 32.13
CA THR A 161 23.73 -10.65 33.18
C THR A 161 23.41 -11.43 34.46
N GLU A 162 22.16 -11.37 34.93
CA GLU A 162 21.70 -12.05 36.13
C GLU A 162 20.43 -12.85 35.84
N PRO A 163 20.55 -14.08 35.30
CA PRO A 163 19.38 -14.86 34.84
C PRO A 163 18.37 -15.21 35.93
N GLN A 164 18.86 -15.48 37.14
CA GLN A 164 18.03 -15.88 38.28
C GLN A 164 17.40 -14.67 38.98
N GLU A 165 18.03 -13.51 38.89
CA GLU A 165 17.57 -12.30 39.55
C GLU A 165 17.96 -11.01 38.79
N PRO A 166 17.28 -10.71 37.66
CA PRO A 166 17.66 -9.60 36.77
C PRO A 166 17.66 -8.22 37.45
N ARG A 167 16.98 -8.11 38.60
CA ARG A 167 16.97 -6.90 39.44
C ARG A 167 18.35 -6.54 40.01
N LEU A 168 19.24 -7.52 40.22
CA LEU A 168 20.61 -7.30 40.70
C LEU A 168 21.54 -6.70 39.63
N ALA A 169 21.23 -6.93 38.35
CA ALA A 169 21.98 -6.33 37.26
C ALA A 169 21.72 -4.81 37.21
N PRO A 170 22.77 -3.97 37.05
CA PRO A 170 22.62 -2.53 36.95
C PRO A 170 21.62 -2.13 35.86
N ASN A 171 20.74 -1.17 36.16
CA ASN A 171 19.89 -0.59 35.15
C ASN A 171 20.58 0.65 34.57
N ARG A 172 20.95 0.60 33.29
CA ARG A 172 21.56 1.73 32.55
C ARG A 172 20.70 2.23 31.40
N TYR A 173 19.38 2.13 31.57
CA TYR A 173 18.39 2.54 30.59
C TYR A 173 18.50 4.04 30.24
N HIS A 174 18.68 4.92 31.22
CA HIS A 174 18.77 6.35 31.00
C HIS A 174 20.02 6.72 30.19
N GLU A 175 21.15 6.14 30.55
CA GLU A 175 22.42 6.31 29.84
C GLU A 175 22.34 5.73 28.43
N LEU A 176 21.70 4.56 28.25
CA LEU A 176 21.48 3.96 26.94
C LEU A 176 20.67 4.88 26.02
N ASN A 177 19.62 5.55 26.53
CA ASN A 177 18.83 6.49 25.72
C ASN A 177 19.67 7.64 25.18
N LEU A 178 20.64 8.15 25.95
CA LEU A 178 21.52 9.23 25.49
C LEU A 178 22.60 8.69 24.53
N VAL A 179 23.32 7.65 24.96
CA VAL A 179 24.48 7.12 24.22
C VAL A 179 24.05 6.53 22.88
N SER A 180 22.90 5.85 22.80
CA SER A 180 22.40 5.34 21.52
C SER A 180 22.11 6.46 20.52
N ARG A 181 21.54 7.60 20.97
CA ARG A 181 21.30 8.77 20.12
C ARG A 181 22.61 9.40 19.64
N GLN A 182 23.56 9.61 20.55
CA GLN A 182 24.88 10.16 20.23
C GLN A 182 25.63 9.27 19.25
N TYR A 183 25.62 7.96 19.50
CA TYR A 183 26.25 6.96 18.63
C TYR A 183 25.64 6.99 17.23
N THR A 184 24.31 6.96 17.10
CA THR A 184 23.63 7.06 15.80
C THR A 184 23.95 8.37 15.07
N ALA A 185 24.06 9.50 15.79
CA ALA A 185 24.46 10.77 15.20
C ALA A 185 25.88 10.73 14.63
N VAL A 186 26.84 10.16 15.38
CA VAL A 186 28.22 9.95 14.93
C VAL A 186 28.26 9.00 13.73
N GLN A 187 27.50 7.90 13.77
CA GLN A 187 27.43 6.95 12.67
C GLN A 187 26.89 7.61 11.39
N ASN A 188 25.84 8.42 11.47
CA ASN A 188 25.32 9.16 10.31
C ASN A 188 26.39 10.09 9.71
N ILE A 189 27.13 10.82 10.55
CA ILE A 189 28.22 11.68 10.08
C ILE A 189 29.27 10.87 9.32
N ILE A 190 29.61 9.67 9.79
CA ILE A 190 30.55 8.76 9.14
C ILE A 190 29.97 8.25 7.82
N ASP A 191 28.77 7.67 7.85
CA ASP A 191 28.10 7.01 6.72
C ASP A 191 27.79 7.96 5.56
N PHE A 192 27.52 9.24 5.85
CA PHE A 192 27.30 10.26 4.82
C PHE A 192 28.60 11.00 4.43
N GLY A 193 29.72 10.67 5.07
CA GLY A 193 31.06 11.16 4.74
C GLY A 193 31.41 12.53 5.32
N PHE A 194 30.58 13.10 6.20
CA PHE A 194 30.87 14.36 6.91
C PHE A 194 32.05 14.22 7.88
N ALA A 195 32.32 13.01 8.37
CA ALA A 195 33.52 12.71 9.17
C ALA A 195 34.85 12.95 8.44
N THR A 196 34.83 13.04 7.10
CA THR A 196 36.05 13.28 6.30
C THR A 196 36.48 14.75 6.24
N GLN A 197 35.73 15.64 6.88
CA GLN A 197 36.11 17.04 7.07
C GLN A 197 37.21 17.19 8.12
N THR A 198 38.09 18.18 7.95
CA THR A 198 39.05 18.57 8.99
C THR A 198 38.29 19.29 10.11
N LEU A 199 38.85 19.31 11.33
CA LEU A 199 38.24 20.06 12.44
C LEU A 199 38.26 21.58 12.20
N GLU A 200 39.22 22.08 11.43
CA GLU A 200 39.35 23.50 11.08
C GLU A 200 38.27 23.94 10.08
N ASP A 201 37.90 23.08 9.13
CA ASP A 201 36.90 23.34 8.09
C ASP A 201 35.56 22.64 8.38
N TRP A 202 35.30 22.25 9.63
CA TRP A 202 34.11 21.49 9.98
C TRP A 202 32.84 22.30 9.71
N ALA A 203 31.98 21.78 8.86
CA ALA A 203 30.61 22.26 8.68
C ALA A 203 29.60 21.16 9.05
N ASP A 204 28.54 21.58 9.73
CA ASP A 204 27.41 20.70 10.02
C ASP A 204 26.74 20.23 8.73
N PRO A 205 26.12 19.03 8.74
CA PRO A 205 25.38 18.55 7.59
C PRO A 205 24.30 19.56 7.16
N PRO A 206 24.14 19.83 5.85
CA PRO A 206 23.11 20.74 5.37
C PRO A 206 21.71 20.13 5.53
N SER A 207 20.68 20.94 5.27
CA SER A 207 19.28 20.47 5.21
C SER A 207 19.17 19.24 4.32
N GLY A 208 18.50 18.20 4.82
CA GLY A 208 18.33 16.93 4.11
C GLY A 208 19.66 16.21 3.73
N GLY A 209 20.77 16.56 4.39
CA GLY A 209 22.11 16.03 4.13
C GLY A 209 22.38 14.64 4.70
N LEU A 210 21.66 14.24 5.75
CA LEU A 210 21.76 12.93 6.40
C LEU A 210 20.64 11.98 5.93
N VAL A 211 20.37 11.96 4.62
CA VAL A 211 19.33 11.12 4.01
C VAL A 211 19.89 10.31 2.85
N TRP A 212 19.66 9.00 2.85
CA TRP A 212 19.89 8.15 1.70
C TRP A 212 18.88 8.47 0.60
N LYS A 213 19.24 9.36 -0.32
CA LYS A 213 18.36 9.77 -1.42
C LYS A 213 18.30 8.70 -2.50
N CYS A 214 17.17 8.60 -3.21
CA CYS A 214 17.00 7.65 -4.32
C CYS A 214 18.14 7.75 -5.34
N VAL A 215 18.75 6.61 -5.68
CA VAL A 215 19.86 6.51 -6.63
C VAL A 215 19.40 6.56 -8.10
N VAL A 216 18.13 6.23 -8.35
CA VAL A 216 17.55 6.10 -9.69
C VAL A 216 16.85 7.37 -10.15
N CYS A 217 16.20 8.10 -9.23
CA CYS A 217 15.51 9.34 -9.57
C CYS A 217 16.50 10.30 -10.26
N PRO A 218 16.15 10.86 -11.42
CA PRO A 218 17.06 11.69 -12.19
C PRO A 218 17.43 12.94 -11.38
N ARG A 219 18.72 13.17 -11.20
CA ARG A 219 19.25 14.30 -10.43
C ARG A 219 20.64 14.69 -10.92
N LYS A 220 20.86 16.00 -11.08
CA LYS A 220 22.16 16.59 -11.36
C LYS A 220 22.49 17.71 -10.38
N THR A 221 23.38 17.42 -9.44
CA THR A 221 23.97 18.35 -8.49
C THR A 221 25.50 18.35 -8.63
N ALA A 222 26.20 19.19 -7.86
CA ALA A 222 27.66 19.22 -7.87
C ALA A 222 28.28 17.86 -7.46
N ASP A 223 27.66 17.17 -6.51
CA ASP A 223 28.20 15.93 -5.92
C ASP A 223 27.55 14.64 -6.44
N PHE A 224 26.50 14.76 -7.26
CA PHE A 224 25.78 13.59 -7.79
C PHE A 224 25.20 13.88 -9.18
N ASN A 225 25.50 13.02 -10.15
CA ASN A 225 24.90 13.09 -11.47
C ASN A 225 24.64 11.70 -12.01
N ASN A 226 23.37 11.35 -12.17
CA ASN A 226 22.94 10.08 -12.77
C ASN A 226 22.28 10.25 -14.14
N LEU A 227 22.39 11.43 -14.75
CA LEU A 227 21.84 11.67 -16.08
C LEU A 227 22.81 11.18 -17.16
N PRO A 228 22.33 10.45 -18.18
CA PRO A 228 23.15 10.07 -19.33
C PRO A 228 23.78 11.28 -20.04
N ARG A 229 24.89 11.04 -20.75
CA ARG A 229 25.51 12.07 -21.59
C ARG A 229 24.53 12.49 -22.70
N LYS A 230 24.47 13.79 -22.99
CA LYS A 230 23.60 14.37 -24.04
C LYS A 230 22.10 14.07 -23.89
N TRP A 231 21.62 13.81 -22.67
CA TRP A 231 20.19 13.58 -22.40
C TRP A 231 19.28 14.71 -22.91
N GLU A 232 19.76 15.95 -22.98
CA GLU A 232 18.98 17.13 -23.39
C GLU A 232 18.56 17.13 -24.88
N VAL A 233 19.28 16.37 -25.71
CA VAL A 233 18.95 16.23 -27.15
C VAL A 233 18.29 14.88 -27.44
N ASP A 234 18.11 14.04 -26.42
CA ASP A 234 17.41 12.77 -26.54
C ASP A 234 15.91 13.05 -26.73
N PRO A 235 15.29 12.67 -27.87
CA PRO A 235 13.84 12.81 -28.04
C PRO A 235 13.05 12.06 -26.94
N GLU A 236 13.70 11.12 -26.28
CA GLU A 236 13.16 10.27 -25.23
C GLU A 236 13.47 10.80 -23.83
N GLU A 237 13.88 12.08 -23.69
CA GLU A 237 14.12 12.74 -22.39
C GLU A 237 12.92 12.67 -21.44
N TRP A 238 11.70 12.44 -21.96
CA TRP A 238 10.46 12.39 -21.18
C TRP A 238 10.44 11.27 -20.14
N ARG A 239 11.25 10.21 -20.32
CA ARG A 239 11.44 9.13 -19.34
C ARG A 239 12.19 9.58 -18.09
N LEU A 240 12.93 10.68 -18.18
CA LEU A 240 13.61 11.30 -17.04
C LEU A 240 12.64 12.24 -16.33
N PHE A 241 11.89 11.68 -15.38
CA PHE A 241 10.99 12.46 -14.55
C PHE A 241 10.97 11.97 -13.11
N VAL A 242 10.46 12.83 -12.23
CA VAL A 242 10.29 12.51 -10.80
C VAL A 242 8.82 12.25 -10.54
N SER A 243 8.50 11.11 -9.94
CA SER A 243 7.14 10.80 -9.46
C SER A 243 7.15 10.66 -7.94
N MET A 244 6.28 11.43 -7.29
CA MET A 244 6.15 11.48 -5.83
C MET A 244 4.69 11.23 -5.43
N CYS A 245 4.52 10.54 -4.31
CA CYS A 245 3.23 10.36 -3.65
C CYS A 245 3.29 10.92 -2.22
N TYR A 246 2.14 11.32 -1.69
CA TYR A 246 1.97 11.76 -0.31
C TYR A 246 0.82 11.02 0.36
N ASP A 247 1.00 10.73 1.64
CA ASP A 247 0.01 10.12 2.51
C ASP A 247 0.28 10.47 3.98
N GLY A 248 -0.77 10.46 4.81
CA GLY A 248 -0.77 10.74 6.23
C GLY A 248 -0.97 9.49 7.09
N ASN A 249 -0.15 9.34 8.13
CA ASN A 249 -0.21 8.26 9.10
C ASN A 249 -0.47 8.78 10.53
N PHE A 250 -1.69 8.54 11.02
CA PHE A 250 -2.14 8.94 12.36
C PHE A 250 -1.80 7.94 13.47
N SER A 251 -1.15 6.81 13.16
CA SER A 251 -0.54 5.96 14.18
C SER A 251 0.73 6.60 14.77
N GLY A 252 1.27 7.62 14.10
CA GLY A 252 2.43 8.39 14.53
C GLY A 252 2.12 9.48 15.55
N ASP A 253 1.16 9.27 16.47
CA ASP A 253 0.84 10.25 17.49
C ASP A 253 1.96 10.40 18.55
N HIS A 254 1.93 11.49 19.30
CA HIS A 254 2.90 11.81 20.34
C HIS A 254 2.21 12.47 21.52
N THR A 255 2.60 12.08 22.73
CA THR A 255 2.08 12.67 23.97
C THR A 255 2.95 13.81 24.44
N ILE A 256 2.32 14.85 24.98
CA ILE A 256 3.02 16.03 25.51
C ILE A 256 4.08 15.61 26.53
N SER A 257 5.33 16.02 26.29
CA SER A 257 6.44 15.73 27.21
C SER A 257 6.24 16.45 28.55
N ARG A 258 6.45 15.72 29.66
CA ARG A 258 6.46 16.28 31.02
C ARG A 258 7.67 17.18 31.28
N CYS A 259 8.76 16.99 30.54
CA CYS A 259 10.00 17.73 30.69
C CYS A 259 10.43 18.33 29.35
N PRO A 260 9.83 19.45 28.92
CA PRO A 260 10.14 20.08 27.63
C PRO A 260 11.62 20.43 27.44
N GLY A 261 12.34 20.73 28.54
CA GLY A 261 13.78 21.03 28.51
C GLY A 261 14.68 19.88 28.03
N ASN A 262 14.19 18.64 28.01
CA ASN A 262 14.94 17.49 27.48
C ASN A 262 14.84 17.36 25.95
N ASN A 263 14.14 18.29 25.28
CA ASN A 263 13.95 18.28 23.84
C ASN A 263 15.14 18.92 23.10
N VAL A 264 16.28 18.22 23.08
CA VAL A 264 17.52 18.69 22.42
C VAL A 264 17.86 17.81 21.21
N PRO A 265 17.75 18.32 19.97
CA PRO A 265 18.11 17.59 18.74
C PRO A 265 19.62 17.69 18.44
N PHE A 266 20.23 16.63 17.90
CA PHE A 266 21.66 16.65 17.53
C PHE A 266 21.96 17.32 16.18
N PHE A 267 21.08 17.17 15.19
CA PHE A 267 21.21 17.80 13.85
C PHE A 267 19.81 18.07 13.26
N PRO A 268 19.04 19.02 13.84
CA PRO A 268 17.68 19.31 13.38
C PRO A 268 17.65 19.69 11.88
N GLY A 269 16.61 19.27 11.17
CA GLY A 269 16.45 19.60 9.74
C GLY A 269 17.34 18.86 8.75
N THR A 270 18.32 18.07 9.21
CA THR A 270 19.25 17.36 8.30
C THR A 270 18.72 16.02 7.78
N GLY A 271 17.61 15.53 8.36
CA GLY A 271 16.97 14.26 8.03
C GLY A 271 15.70 14.39 7.17
N PHE A 272 14.66 13.64 7.54
CA PHE A 272 13.37 13.63 6.82
C PHE A 272 12.40 14.72 7.30
N PHE A 273 12.59 15.25 8.51
CA PHE A 273 11.84 16.38 9.06
C PHE A 273 12.56 17.69 8.79
N ASN A 274 11.81 18.77 8.61
CA ASN A 274 12.33 20.13 8.48
C ASN A 274 12.92 20.65 9.80
N HIS A 275 13.79 21.67 9.73
CA HIS A 275 14.32 22.33 10.93
C HIS A 275 13.15 22.99 11.70
N PRO A 276 13.10 22.89 13.04
CA PRO A 276 12.03 23.50 13.85
C PRO A 276 11.83 24.99 13.55
N ASP A 277 12.91 25.76 13.47
CA ASP A 277 12.85 27.20 13.13
C ASP A 277 12.27 27.47 11.74
N THR A 278 12.56 26.62 10.75
CA THR A 278 11.97 26.71 9.40
C THR A 278 10.48 26.43 9.43
N VAL A 279 10.06 25.43 10.22
CA VAL A 279 8.63 25.12 10.43
C VAL A 279 7.95 26.30 11.12
N GLU A 280 8.53 26.83 12.21
CA GLU A 280 7.96 27.96 12.95
C GLU A 280 7.83 29.21 12.06
N GLU A 281 8.85 29.52 11.25
CA GLU A 281 8.80 30.66 10.34
C GLU A 281 7.73 30.47 9.26
N HIS A 282 7.63 29.29 8.64
CA HIS A 282 6.57 28.98 7.69
C HIS A 282 5.18 29.13 8.32
N MET A 283 5.00 28.65 9.55
CA MET A 283 3.70 28.72 10.25
C MET A 283 3.21 30.15 10.49
N LYS A 284 4.11 31.16 10.53
CA LYS A 284 3.73 32.58 10.66
C LYS A 284 3.10 33.13 9.39
N HIS A 285 3.52 32.64 8.21
CA HIS A 285 3.08 33.14 6.90
C HIS A 285 2.18 32.16 6.15
N ALA A 286 2.03 30.94 6.66
CA ALA A 286 1.25 29.88 6.02
C ALA A 286 -0.20 30.30 5.79
N VAL A 287 -0.66 30.14 4.54
CA VAL A 287 -2.03 30.45 4.14
C VAL A 287 -2.76 29.17 3.82
N ASP A 288 -3.76 28.83 4.63
CA ASP A 288 -4.68 27.72 4.36
C ASP A 288 -5.83 28.14 3.42
N ASP A 289 -6.62 27.18 2.94
CA ASP A 289 -7.75 27.47 2.04
C ASP A 289 -8.76 28.43 2.67
N LYS A 290 -8.91 28.43 4.01
CA LYS A 290 -9.81 29.33 4.72
C LYS A 290 -9.29 30.77 4.68
N ALA A 291 -7.99 30.97 4.85
CA ALA A 291 -7.34 32.26 4.73
C ALA A 291 -7.33 32.73 3.27
N LEU A 292 -7.08 31.85 2.30
CA LEU A 292 -7.18 32.18 0.87
C LEU A 292 -8.56 32.70 0.49
N LYS A 293 -9.66 32.12 1.00
CA LYS A 293 -11.03 32.61 0.75
C LYS A 293 -11.28 34.03 1.25
N ARG A 294 -10.54 34.48 2.27
CA ARG A 294 -10.62 35.87 2.76
C ARG A 294 -9.88 36.84 1.85
N ILE A 295 -8.80 36.37 1.21
CA ILE A 295 -7.96 37.16 0.30
C ILE A 295 -8.59 37.24 -1.10
N ILE A 296 -9.15 36.12 -1.56
CA ILE A 296 -9.78 35.97 -2.87
C ILE A 296 -11.26 35.60 -2.63
N PRO A 297 -12.15 36.60 -2.59
CA PRO A 297 -13.59 36.36 -2.64
C PRO A 297 -13.90 35.54 -3.90
N ASP A 298 -14.76 34.52 -3.80
CA ASP A 298 -15.10 33.58 -4.88
C ASP A 298 -14.02 32.53 -5.24
N LEU A 299 -13.07 32.24 -4.34
CA LEU A 299 -12.06 31.18 -4.57
C LEU A 299 -12.67 29.84 -5.04
N ASP A 300 -13.81 29.45 -4.47
CA ASP A 300 -14.45 28.16 -4.72
C ASP A 300 -15.47 28.18 -5.88
N LYS A 301 -15.62 29.31 -6.59
CA LYS A 301 -16.69 29.47 -7.58
C LYS A 301 -16.64 28.43 -8.71
N GLU A 302 -15.44 27.95 -9.02
CA GLU A 302 -15.18 26.93 -10.05
C GLU A 302 -14.84 25.56 -9.44
N ASP A 303 -14.86 25.43 -8.11
CA ASP A 303 -14.56 24.17 -7.44
C ASP A 303 -15.68 23.17 -7.75
N ARG A 304 -15.30 22.04 -8.36
CA ARG A 304 -16.19 20.89 -8.58
C ARG A 304 -15.94 19.86 -7.46
N PRO A 305 -16.75 19.83 -6.40
CA PRO A 305 -16.46 18.99 -5.24
C PRO A 305 -16.59 17.50 -5.60
N CYS A 306 -15.63 16.70 -5.12
CA CYS A 306 -15.79 15.26 -4.95
C CYS A 306 -16.77 14.97 -3.80
N HIS A 307 -17.32 13.75 -3.71
CA HIS A 307 -18.00 13.26 -2.51
C HIS A 307 -17.19 13.63 -1.26
N GLN A 308 -17.87 13.95 -0.16
CA GLN A 308 -17.23 14.32 1.11
C GLN A 308 -16.41 13.14 1.65
N HIS A 309 -15.16 12.97 1.20
CA HIS A 309 -14.21 12.00 1.76
C HIS A 309 -14.07 12.29 3.25
N LYS A 310 -14.71 11.45 4.08
CA LYS A 310 -14.72 11.60 5.54
C LYS A 310 -13.48 11.01 6.22
N ALA A 311 -12.68 10.20 5.53
CA ALA A 311 -11.40 9.71 6.06
C ALA A 311 -10.52 10.88 6.56
N ALA A 312 -10.33 11.91 5.73
CA ALA A 312 -9.66 13.16 6.14
C ALA A 312 -10.54 14.12 6.97
N ALA A 313 -11.87 13.92 6.98
CA ALA A 313 -12.78 14.83 7.65
C ALA A 313 -12.97 14.56 9.15
N THR A 314 -12.69 13.36 9.64
CA THR A 314 -13.04 12.94 11.01
C THR A 314 -11.83 12.61 11.88
N VAL A 315 -10.72 12.16 11.31
CA VAL A 315 -9.53 11.78 12.08
C VAL A 315 -8.76 13.02 12.55
N GLY A 316 -8.46 13.08 13.85
CA GLY A 316 -7.53 14.06 14.41
C GLY A 316 -8.01 15.51 14.52
N LYS A 317 -9.29 15.84 14.28
CA LYS A 317 -9.79 17.24 14.33
C LYS A 317 -10.15 17.80 15.71
N ASN A 318 -10.15 16.97 16.76
CA ASN A 318 -10.39 17.44 18.13
C ASN A 318 -9.07 17.75 18.82
N LYS A 319 -8.90 18.96 19.38
CA LYS A 319 -7.72 19.29 20.19
C LYS A 319 -7.66 18.36 21.40
N SER A 320 -6.54 17.66 21.56
CA SER A 320 -6.28 16.81 22.72
C SER A 320 -5.50 17.59 23.76
N ARG A 321 -5.77 17.35 25.05
CA ARG A 321 -4.96 17.90 26.16
C ARG A 321 -3.75 17.01 26.50
N VAL A 322 -3.64 15.85 25.84
CA VAL A 322 -2.64 14.82 26.13
C VAL A 322 -1.66 14.64 24.97
N VAL A 323 -2.11 14.91 23.75
CA VAL A 323 -1.39 14.66 22.50
C VAL A 323 -1.11 16.00 21.81
N ASP A 324 0.16 16.29 21.53
CA ASP A 324 0.62 17.46 20.77
C ASP A 324 0.68 17.17 19.27
N ILE A 325 1.23 16.03 18.85
CA ILE A 325 1.25 15.56 17.46
C ILE A 325 0.27 14.40 17.30
N LYS A 326 -0.63 14.47 16.33
CA LYS A 326 -1.64 13.43 16.07
C LYS A 326 -1.26 12.44 14.99
N GLY A 327 -0.28 12.78 14.17
CA GLY A 327 0.16 11.96 13.07
C GLY A 327 1.34 12.59 12.35
N ILE A 328 1.85 11.87 11.38
CA ILE A 328 2.88 12.34 10.46
C ILE A 328 2.38 12.18 9.03
N GLY A 329 2.94 12.89 8.08
CA GLY A 329 2.79 12.55 6.67
C GLY A 329 4.10 12.75 5.95
N SER A 330 4.25 12.10 4.80
CA SER A 330 5.53 12.13 4.07
C SER A 330 5.38 12.04 2.57
N TRP A 331 6.25 12.74 1.85
CA TRP A 331 6.48 12.55 0.44
C TRP A 331 7.49 11.41 0.20
N ALA A 332 7.17 10.52 -0.73
CA ALA A 332 8.08 9.47 -1.17
C ALA A 332 8.08 9.33 -2.69
N CYS A 333 9.16 8.81 -3.25
CA CYS A 333 9.18 8.40 -4.65
C CYS A 333 8.20 7.25 -4.88
N SER A 334 7.15 7.49 -5.66
CA SER A 334 6.11 6.50 -5.97
C SER A 334 6.63 5.31 -6.79
N ARG A 335 7.74 5.48 -7.52
CA ARG A 335 8.35 4.44 -8.37
C ARG A 335 9.33 3.55 -7.61
N HIS A 336 10.15 4.14 -6.73
CA HIS A 336 11.28 3.47 -6.07
C HIS A 336 11.08 3.23 -4.57
N GLY A 337 10.15 3.95 -3.95
CA GLY A 337 9.81 3.80 -2.53
C GLY A 337 10.84 4.37 -1.57
N CYS A 338 11.64 5.33 -2.02
CA CYS A 338 12.51 6.11 -1.14
C CYS A 338 11.75 7.35 -0.65
N LEU A 339 11.71 7.57 0.67
CA LEU A 339 11.17 8.78 1.29
C LEU A 339 12.05 9.99 0.94
N CYS A 340 11.42 11.15 0.77
CA CYS A 340 12.09 12.39 0.39
C CYS A 340 12.75 13.06 1.59
N ALA A 341 13.97 13.58 1.40
CA ALA A 341 14.64 14.41 2.41
C ALA A 341 13.80 15.66 2.70
N ASN A 342 13.67 16.03 3.98
CA ASN A 342 12.74 17.06 4.46
C ASN A 342 11.27 16.91 4.02
N GLY A 343 10.90 15.77 3.43
CA GLY A 343 9.55 15.51 2.91
C GLY A 343 8.55 15.05 3.96
N THR A 344 8.93 14.96 5.25
CA THR A 344 8.07 14.50 6.34
C THR A 344 7.67 15.65 7.26
N ASN A 345 6.40 15.69 7.64
CA ASN A 345 5.85 16.69 8.57
C ASN A 345 5.03 16.05 9.69
N ASN A 346 4.90 16.77 10.79
CA ASN A 346 3.97 16.45 11.87
C ASN A 346 2.60 17.10 11.60
N PHE A 347 1.54 16.47 12.11
CA PHE A 347 0.18 16.99 12.07
C PHE A 347 -0.34 17.25 13.49
N ASP A 348 -0.68 18.49 13.79
CA ASP A 348 -1.22 18.87 15.10
C ASP A 348 -2.77 18.78 15.14
N LEU A 349 -3.40 18.88 13.96
CA LEU A 349 -4.85 18.93 13.82
C LEU A 349 -5.33 18.40 12.46
N GLY A 350 -5.59 17.09 12.38
CA GLY A 350 -5.96 16.43 11.12
C GLY A 350 -4.91 16.64 10.03
N GLU A 351 -5.25 16.31 8.78
CA GLU A 351 -4.44 16.62 7.60
C GLU A 351 -4.61 18.08 7.18
N ALA A 352 -4.06 19.00 7.97
CA ALA A 352 -3.98 20.41 7.56
C ALA A 352 -3.10 20.55 6.31
N ALA A 353 -3.39 21.51 5.43
CA ALA A 353 -2.65 21.67 4.17
C ALA A 353 -1.25 22.30 4.34
N HIS A 354 -1.09 23.24 5.27
CA HIS A 354 0.15 24.00 5.43
C HIS A 354 1.41 23.18 5.76
N PRO A 355 1.37 22.09 6.57
CA PRO A 355 2.54 21.24 6.79
C PRO A 355 2.87 20.42 5.54
N VAL A 356 1.85 20.01 4.77
CA VAL A 356 2.01 19.29 3.50
C VAL A 356 2.63 20.20 2.43
N ASP A 357 2.23 21.47 2.40
CA ASP A 357 2.77 22.47 1.47
C ASP A 357 4.28 22.69 1.72
N LEU A 358 4.69 22.84 2.99
CA LEU A 358 6.10 22.98 3.37
C LEU A 358 6.92 21.72 3.05
N SER A 359 6.39 20.53 3.37
CA SER A 359 7.08 19.28 3.08
C SER A 359 7.18 19.01 1.58
N LEU A 360 6.21 19.45 0.78
CA LEU A 360 6.30 19.39 -0.69
C LEU A 360 7.35 20.37 -1.22
N SER A 361 7.38 21.61 -0.73
CA SER A 361 8.36 22.63 -1.15
C SER A 361 9.79 22.14 -0.91
N THR A 362 10.04 21.60 0.27
CA THR A 362 11.38 21.11 0.66
C THR A 362 11.73 19.78 -0.02
N ALA A 363 10.74 18.92 -0.29
CA ALA A 363 10.93 17.77 -1.17
C ALA A 363 11.31 18.18 -2.60
N PHE A 364 10.77 19.30 -3.12
CA PHE A 364 11.18 19.84 -4.41
C PHE A 364 12.63 20.30 -4.39
N GLU A 365 13.07 21.05 -3.39
CA GLU A 365 14.45 21.52 -3.26
C GLU A 365 15.48 20.37 -3.32
N HIS A 366 15.12 19.21 -2.76
CA HIS A 366 16.01 18.04 -2.72
C HIS A 366 15.91 17.08 -3.91
N THR A 367 14.82 17.13 -4.67
CA THR A 367 14.51 16.12 -5.69
C THR A 367 14.45 16.72 -7.10
N ILE A 368 13.96 17.95 -7.23
CA ILE A 368 13.77 18.63 -8.50
C ILE A 368 14.99 19.52 -8.79
N THR A 369 15.83 19.07 -9.72
CA THR A 369 16.95 19.88 -10.24
C THR A 369 16.52 20.61 -11.51
N LYS A 370 17.26 21.65 -11.92
CA LYS A 370 16.93 22.48 -13.11
C LYS A 370 16.74 21.68 -14.41
N GLN A 371 17.30 20.47 -14.46
CA GLN A 371 17.20 19.54 -15.59
C GLN A 371 15.86 18.78 -15.64
N ILE A 372 15.16 18.69 -14.51
CA ILE A 372 13.92 17.93 -14.39
C ILE A 372 12.77 18.80 -14.87
N ARG A 373 12.31 18.53 -16.09
CA ARG A 373 11.22 19.28 -16.72
C ARG A 373 9.84 18.73 -16.38
N ARG A 374 9.78 17.55 -15.76
CA ARG A 374 8.55 16.77 -15.61
C ARG A 374 8.43 16.19 -14.22
N VAL A 375 7.25 16.34 -13.63
CA VAL A 375 6.93 15.79 -12.31
C VAL A 375 5.54 15.17 -12.31
N GLN A 376 5.40 14.07 -11.58
CA GLN A 376 4.11 13.49 -11.22
C GLN A 376 3.90 13.57 -9.71
N LEU A 377 2.74 14.08 -9.32
CA LEU A 377 2.32 14.20 -7.92
C LEU A 377 1.04 13.39 -7.71
N LEU A 378 1.09 12.48 -6.75
CA LEU A 378 0.00 11.61 -6.37
C LEU A 378 -0.38 11.87 -4.91
N TYR A 379 -1.67 12.05 -4.65
CA TYR A 379 -2.20 12.15 -3.28
C TYR A 379 -3.65 11.69 -3.30
N ASP A 380 -4.08 10.95 -2.28
CA ASP A 380 -5.44 10.42 -2.20
C ASP A 380 -6.48 11.53 -2.29
N ILE A 381 -6.24 12.66 -1.63
CA ILE A 381 -7.12 13.81 -1.70
C ILE A 381 -6.68 14.86 -2.72
N TRP A 382 -5.96 14.47 -3.79
CA TRP A 382 -5.44 15.42 -4.79
C TRP A 382 -6.54 16.32 -5.37
N CYS A 383 -7.73 15.77 -5.62
CA CYS A 383 -8.89 16.51 -6.12
C CYS A 383 -9.38 17.64 -5.19
N ARG A 384 -8.89 17.72 -3.95
CA ARG A 384 -9.13 18.80 -2.99
C ARG A 384 -7.85 19.59 -2.74
N TYR A 385 -6.78 18.90 -2.38
CA TYR A 385 -5.51 19.51 -2.01
C TYR A 385 -4.88 20.29 -3.18
N GLY A 386 -4.90 19.71 -4.38
CA GLY A 386 -4.25 20.25 -5.57
C GLY A 386 -4.94 21.48 -6.17
N VAL A 387 -6.23 21.72 -5.87
CA VAL A 387 -7.04 22.79 -6.48
C VAL A 387 -6.48 24.17 -6.17
N HIS A 388 -6.16 24.42 -4.90
CA HIS A 388 -5.64 25.71 -4.44
C HIS A 388 -4.14 25.70 -4.16
N LEU A 389 -3.44 24.58 -4.41
CA LEU A 389 -2.04 24.37 -4.06
C LEU A 389 -1.09 25.48 -4.56
N ARG A 390 -1.17 25.82 -5.86
CA ARG A 390 -0.31 26.88 -6.43
C ARG A 390 -0.57 28.25 -5.80
N LYS A 391 -1.84 28.56 -5.50
CA LYS A 391 -2.20 29.80 -4.80
C LYS A 391 -1.64 29.75 -3.37
N ARG A 392 -1.79 28.63 -2.65
CA ARG A 392 -1.22 28.48 -1.30
C ARG A 392 0.29 28.65 -1.30
N PHE A 393 1.01 28.09 -2.26
CA PHE A 393 2.45 28.31 -2.41
C PHE A 393 2.78 29.80 -2.57
N GLN A 394 2.13 30.46 -3.52
CA GLN A 394 2.35 31.88 -3.79
C GLN A 394 2.08 32.77 -2.56
N TYR A 395 0.94 32.57 -1.89
CA TYR A 395 0.54 33.40 -0.75
C TYR A 395 1.24 33.03 0.56
N SER A 396 1.80 31.82 0.68
CA SER A 396 2.63 31.39 1.82
C SER A 396 4.11 31.69 1.63
N GLY A 397 4.52 32.29 0.51
CA GLY A 397 5.92 32.61 0.21
C GLY A 397 6.79 31.40 -0.14
N LEU A 398 6.18 30.28 -0.58
CA LEU A 398 6.89 29.09 -1.02
C LEU A 398 7.22 29.17 -2.52
N GLU A 399 8.37 28.63 -2.91
CA GLU A 399 8.77 28.58 -4.32
C GLU A 399 8.06 27.42 -5.04
N TRP A 400 7.43 27.73 -6.19
CA TRP A 400 6.87 26.72 -7.08
C TRP A 400 7.80 26.52 -8.28
N PRO A 401 8.43 25.35 -8.45
CA PRO A 401 9.33 25.13 -9.58
C PRO A 401 8.60 25.20 -10.93
N GLU A 402 9.32 25.66 -11.95
CA GLU A 402 8.82 25.66 -13.32
C GLU A 402 8.86 24.24 -13.91
N PHE A 403 7.68 23.66 -14.14
CA PHE A 403 7.53 22.37 -14.80
C PHE A 403 7.03 22.56 -16.24
N ARG A 404 7.64 21.86 -17.20
CA ARG A 404 7.10 21.72 -18.56
C ARG A 404 5.83 20.86 -18.53
N GLU A 405 5.85 19.80 -17.72
CA GLU A 405 4.74 18.86 -17.58
C GLU A 405 4.54 18.51 -16.10
N LEU A 406 3.33 18.74 -15.59
CA LEU A 406 2.92 18.38 -14.23
C LEU A 406 1.77 17.38 -14.30
N LEU A 407 2.06 16.12 -14.00
CA LEU A 407 1.07 15.06 -13.93
C LEU A 407 0.47 15.03 -12.52
N GLN A 408 -0.85 15.11 -12.46
CA GLN A 408 -1.62 15.16 -11.23
C GLN A 408 -2.47 13.89 -11.12
N GLY A 409 -2.52 13.28 -9.94
CA GLY A 409 -3.32 12.07 -9.79
C GLY A 409 -3.64 11.66 -8.36
N VAL A 410 -4.52 10.68 -8.28
CA VAL A 410 -4.93 9.98 -7.07
C VAL A 410 -4.46 8.52 -7.19
N GLY A 411 -4.09 7.89 -6.07
CA GLY A 411 -3.69 6.48 -6.04
C GLY A 411 -4.76 5.56 -6.66
N VAL A 412 -4.34 4.44 -7.25
CA VAL A 412 -5.23 3.53 -7.99
C VAL A 412 -6.27 2.87 -7.09
N TRP A 413 -5.98 2.61 -5.81
CA TRP A 413 -7.01 2.07 -4.91
C TRP A 413 -7.94 3.18 -4.42
N HIS A 414 -7.37 4.33 -4.07
CA HIS A 414 -8.12 5.45 -3.55
C HIS A 414 -9.05 6.09 -4.57
N ILE A 415 -8.67 6.16 -5.85
CA ILE A 415 -9.45 6.85 -6.90
C ILE A 415 -10.85 6.25 -7.10
N TYR A 416 -11.05 4.97 -6.81
CA TYR A 416 -12.36 4.33 -6.87
C TYR A 416 -13.31 4.81 -5.76
N GLY A 417 -12.78 5.32 -4.65
CA GLY A 417 -13.58 5.94 -3.58
C GLY A 417 -14.06 7.37 -3.91
N HIS A 418 -13.58 7.96 -5.00
CA HIS A 418 -13.99 9.30 -5.45
C HIS A 418 -15.19 9.23 -6.40
N VAL A 419 -15.82 10.39 -6.66
CA VAL A 419 -16.83 10.52 -7.74
C VAL A 419 -16.23 10.12 -9.09
N PHE A 420 -17.07 9.64 -10.01
CA PHE A 420 -16.61 9.12 -11.30
C PHE A 420 -15.86 10.16 -12.14
N GLU A 421 -16.19 11.44 -12.02
CA GLU A 421 -15.47 12.53 -12.66
C GLU A 421 -14.02 12.61 -12.16
N CYS A 422 -13.76 12.35 -10.87
CA CYS A 422 -12.39 12.29 -10.37
C CYS A 422 -11.61 11.13 -11.00
N TYR A 423 -12.24 9.99 -11.29
CA TYR A 423 -11.59 8.91 -12.02
C TYR A 423 -11.13 9.37 -13.41
N ARG A 424 -12.00 10.08 -14.15
CA ARG A 424 -11.66 10.66 -15.46
C ARG A 424 -10.55 11.71 -15.36
N ARG A 425 -10.60 12.57 -14.33
CA ARG A 425 -9.67 13.69 -14.12
C ARG A 425 -8.31 13.29 -13.55
N PHE A 426 -8.25 12.31 -12.64
CA PHE A 426 -7.06 12.06 -11.80
C PHE A 426 -6.54 10.61 -11.81
N ALA A 427 -7.18 9.67 -12.52
CA ALA A 427 -6.62 8.32 -12.63
C ALA A 427 -5.28 8.31 -13.39
N PRO A 428 -4.21 7.70 -12.83
CA PRO A 428 -2.89 7.64 -13.48
C PRO A 428 -2.90 6.94 -14.84
N ILE A 429 -3.87 6.05 -15.10
CA ILE A 429 -4.00 5.33 -16.38
C ILE A 429 -4.20 6.28 -17.57
N TYR A 430 -4.86 7.42 -17.35
CA TYR A 430 -5.08 8.45 -18.38
C TYR A 430 -3.97 9.51 -18.40
N SER A 431 -2.91 9.35 -17.59
CA SER A 431 -1.78 10.29 -17.55
C SER A 431 -0.75 9.86 -18.58
N PRO A 432 -0.55 10.63 -19.66
CA PRO A 432 0.41 10.26 -20.70
C PRO A 432 1.81 10.12 -20.13
N ARG A 433 2.55 9.09 -20.58
CA ARG A 433 3.95 8.86 -20.19
C ARG A 433 4.14 8.69 -18.67
N ALA A 434 3.09 8.34 -17.92
CA ALA A 434 3.19 8.10 -16.48
C ALA A 434 3.71 6.70 -16.15
N GLY A 435 3.63 5.78 -17.12
CA GLY A 435 3.85 4.35 -16.90
C GLY A 435 2.83 3.72 -15.97
N ILE A 436 3.27 2.69 -15.25
CA ILE A 436 2.47 1.98 -14.25
C ILE A 436 2.94 2.38 -12.85
N VAL A 437 2.13 3.20 -12.19
CA VAL A 437 2.32 3.63 -10.82
C VAL A 437 1.00 3.49 -10.07
N ASP A 438 1.02 2.82 -8.92
CA ASP A 438 -0.16 2.65 -8.08
C ASP A 438 -0.42 3.91 -7.23
N GLY A 439 0.63 4.60 -6.77
CA GLY A 439 0.52 5.72 -5.84
C GLY A 439 0.41 5.31 -4.37
N GLU A 440 0.58 4.02 -4.08
CA GLU A 440 0.18 3.37 -2.82
C GLU A 440 1.40 2.89 -2.03
N ILE A 441 2.60 3.31 -2.45
CA ILE A 441 3.85 2.82 -1.87
C ILE A 441 4.00 3.21 -0.41
N LEU A 442 3.43 4.36 0.01
CA LEU A 442 3.52 4.85 1.38
C LEU A 442 2.83 3.93 2.38
N GLU A 443 1.72 3.29 2.02
CA GLU A 443 1.06 2.29 2.88
C GLU A 443 2.01 1.14 3.27
N THR A 444 2.82 0.69 2.31
CA THR A 444 3.84 -0.34 2.58
C THR A 444 4.98 0.18 3.45
N LEU A 445 5.31 1.47 3.36
CA LEU A 445 6.33 2.11 4.20
C LEU A 445 5.80 2.35 5.62
N TRP A 446 4.53 2.72 5.75
CA TRP A 446 3.84 2.86 7.03
C TRP A 446 3.73 1.55 7.77
N ALA A 447 3.42 0.44 7.09
CA ALA A 447 3.43 -0.87 7.72
C ALA A 447 4.77 -1.18 8.42
N LEU A 448 5.89 -0.80 7.80
CA LEU A 448 7.22 -0.95 8.42
C LEU A 448 7.43 0.01 9.59
N LEU A 449 7.02 1.28 9.44
CA LEU A 449 7.23 2.31 10.45
C LEU A 449 6.31 2.15 11.67
N ASN A 450 5.07 1.68 11.48
CA ASN A 450 4.07 1.47 12.53
C ASN A 450 4.59 0.56 13.65
N SER A 451 5.53 -0.34 13.35
CA SER A 451 6.19 -1.21 14.33
C SER A 451 6.94 -0.44 15.43
N ILE A 452 7.36 0.80 15.18
CA ILE A 452 8.12 1.62 16.14
C ILE A 452 7.38 2.87 16.63
N LEU A 453 6.32 3.32 15.94
CA LEU A 453 5.62 4.57 16.28
C LEU A 453 5.06 4.55 17.70
N GLN A 454 4.55 3.39 18.17
CA GLN A 454 4.09 3.24 19.54
C GLN A 454 5.21 3.46 20.57
N SER A 455 6.44 3.05 20.26
CA SER A 455 7.61 3.32 21.12
C SER A 455 8.03 4.79 21.09
N CYS A 456 7.73 5.50 20.01
CA CYS A 456 8.01 6.92 19.83
C CYS A 456 7.03 7.84 20.56
N ARG A 457 5.84 7.34 20.90
CA ARG A 457 4.73 8.14 21.44
C ARG A 457 5.09 8.92 22.70
N GLY A 458 5.89 8.33 23.59
CA GLY A 458 6.32 8.95 24.86
C GLY A 458 7.76 9.45 24.90
N MET A 459 8.46 9.49 23.75
CA MET A 459 9.82 10.01 23.67
C MET A 459 9.82 11.54 23.78
N SER A 460 10.99 12.19 23.85
CA SER A 460 11.04 13.63 23.53
C SER A 460 10.87 13.81 22.02
N LEU A 461 10.40 14.98 21.56
CA LEU A 461 10.20 15.24 20.13
C LEU A 461 11.48 15.02 19.32
N ALA A 462 12.62 15.51 19.81
CA ALA A 462 13.93 15.33 19.21
C ALA A 462 14.29 13.84 19.08
N ALA A 463 14.17 13.07 20.17
CA ALA A 463 14.51 11.66 20.15
C ALA A 463 13.55 10.84 19.27
N ARG A 464 12.27 11.23 19.20
CA ARG A 464 11.28 10.66 18.28
C ARG A 464 11.67 10.89 16.83
N GLU A 465 11.97 12.13 16.45
CA GLU A 465 12.35 12.46 15.07
C GLU A 465 13.65 11.76 14.66
N GLU A 466 14.66 11.73 15.53
CA GLU A 466 15.90 10.98 15.31
C GLU A 466 15.65 9.49 15.11
N LYS A 467 14.76 8.89 15.92
CA LYS A 467 14.38 7.48 15.77
C LYS A 467 13.66 7.24 14.45
N ILE A 468 12.68 8.08 14.10
CA ILE A 468 11.97 7.98 12.81
C ILE A 468 12.96 8.14 11.65
N ASN A 469 13.86 9.13 11.71
CA ASN A 469 14.89 9.34 10.70
C ASN A 469 15.76 8.11 10.50
N MET A 470 16.20 7.47 11.59
CA MET A 470 16.99 6.23 11.53
C MET A 470 16.25 5.11 10.78
N HIS A 471 14.98 4.88 11.11
CA HIS A 471 14.20 3.83 10.44
C HIS A 471 13.86 4.17 8.97
N MET A 472 13.57 5.44 8.67
CA MET A 472 13.35 5.88 7.29
C MET A 472 14.62 5.77 6.44
N ASN A 473 15.79 6.06 7.01
CA ASN A 473 17.08 5.85 6.34
C ASN A 473 17.37 4.38 6.09
N ASP A 474 17.10 3.48 7.05
CA ASP A 474 17.25 2.04 6.85
C ASP A 474 16.36 1.52 5.71
N VAL A 475 15.11 2.00 5.65
CA VAL A 475 14.20 1.73 4.53
C VAL A 475 14.81 2.21 3.21
N ASN A 476 15.23 3.47 3.13
CA ASN A 476 15.81 4.04 1.91
C ASN A 476 17.09 3.30 1.47
N HIS A 477 18.00 3.04 2.40
CA HIS A 477 19.22 2.29 2.16
C HIS A 477 18.91 0.88 1.64
N GLY A 478 17.98 0.17 2.29
CA GLY A 478 17.50 -1.14 1.87
C GLY A 478 16.90 -1.15 0.45
N LYS A 479 16.18 -0.09 0.06
CA LYS A 479 15.67 0.06 -1.32
C LYS A 479 16.83 0.27 -2.31
N ILE A 480 17.80 1.11 -1.96
CA ILE A 480 18.95 1.42 -2.81
C ILE A 480 19.81 0.18 -3.07
N ILE A 481 20.12 -0.63 -2.06
CA ILE A 481 20.97 -1.82 -2.25
C ILE A 481 20.28 -2.95 -3.04
N ARG A 482 18.94 -3.03 -3.01
CA ARG A 482 18.13 -4.03 -3.74
C ARG A 482 17.56 -3.50 -5.06
N MET A 483 18.06 -2.35 -5.54
CA MET A 483 17.46 -1.67 -6.69
C MET A 483 17.63 -2.48 -7.97
N VAL A 484 18.80 -3.11 -8.15
CA VAL A 484 19.10 -3.94 -9.33
C VAL A 484 18.08 -5.07 -9.49
N GLU A 485 17.85 -5.86 -8.44
CA GLU A 485 16.88 -6.96 -8.46
C GLU A 485 15.46 -6.44 -8.67
N THR A 486 15.14 -5.28 -8.10
CA THR A 486 13.82 -4.67 -8.21
C THR A 486 13.52 -4.25 -9.64
N LEU A 487 14.46 -3.58 -10.32
CA LEU A 487 14.30 -3.15 -11.71
C LEU A 487 14.23 -4.34 -12.67
N VAL A 488 15.09 -5.36 -12.50
CA VAL A 488 15.04 -6.60 -13.30
C VAL A 488 13.68 -7.31 -13.15
N ARG A 489 13.20 -7.47 -11.91
CA ARG A 489 11.91 -8.11 -11.64
C ARG A 489 10.74 -7.31 -12.24
N LYS A 490 10.75 -5.98 -12.11
CA LYS A 490 9.73 -5.11 -12.70
C LYS A 490 9.75 -5.19 -14.23
N HIS A 491 10.94 -5.13 -14.85
CA HIS A 491 11.09 -5.21 -16.30
C HIS A 491 10.51 -6.51 -16.86
N ARG A 492 10.86 -7.66 -16.27
CA ARG A 492 10.29 -8.97 -16.67
C ARG A 492 8.77 -9.02 -16.51
N LYS A 493 8.25 -8.55 -15.37
CA LYS A 493 6.81 -8.50 -15.11
C LYS A 493 6.08 -7.67 -16.16
N PHE A 494 6.50 -6.43 -16.39
CA PHE A 494 5.80 -5.53 -17.30
C PHE A 494 6.03 -5.87 -18.78
N SER A 495 7.13 -6.51 -19.12
CA SER A 495 7.33 -7.09 -20.47
C SER A 495 6.30 -8.19 -20.75
N GLN A 496 6.01 -9.04 -19.77
CA GLN A 496 4.95 -10.06 -19.89
C GLN A 496 3.56 -9.41 -19.94
N GLU A 497 3.27 -8.48 -19.04
CA GLU A 497 1.96 -7.78 -19.04
C GLU A 497 1.72 -6.98 -20.33
N LEU A 498 2.77 -6.42 -20.94
CA LEU A 498 2.67 -5.74 -22.24
C LEU A 498 2.14 -6.69 -23.32
N HIS A 499 2.61 -7.94 -23.35
CA HIS A 499 2.12 -8.95 -24.28
C HIS A 499 0.63 -9.27 -24.04
N GLU A 500 0.23 -9.45 -22.79
CA GLU A 500 -1.15 -9.75 -22.40
C GLU A 500 -2.11 -8.60 -22.74
N ARG A 501 -1.70 -7.36 -22.48
CA ARG A 501 -2.46 -6.14 -22.81
C ARG A 501 -2.54 -5.92 -24.31
N ASN A 502 -1.47 -6.21 -25.06
CA ASN A 502 -1.49 -6.16 -26.53
C ASN A 502 -2.53 -7.14 -27.09
N LEU A 503 -2.52 -8.38 -26.59
CA LEU A 503 -3.52 -9.38 -26.97
C LEU A 503 -4.94 -8.94 -26.60
N HIS A 504 -5.12 -8.20 -25.51
CA HIS A 504 -6.41 -7.60 -25.16
C HIS A 504 -6.84 -6.49 -26.14
N CYS A 505 -5.94 -5.58 -26.52
CA CYS A 505 -6.23 -4.55 -27.53
C CYS A 505 -6.54 -5.16 -28.90
N GLN A 506 -5.75 -6.15 -29.35
CA GLN A 506 -5.98 -6.86 -30.61
C GLN A 506 -7.33 -7.59 -30.60
N ARG A 507 -7.71 -8.14 -29.44
CA ARG A 507 -9.04 -8.72 -29.24
C ARG A 507 -10.12 -7.66 -29.50
N LEU A 508 -10.09 -6.53 -28.80
CA LEU A 508 -11.10 -5.48 -28.97
C LEU A 508 -11.14 -4.91 -30.39
N ALA A 509 -9.98 -4.74 -31.04
CA ALA A 509 -9.85 -4.20 -32.38
C ALA A 509 -10.67 -4.95 -33.45
N LEU A 510 -10.96 -6.23 -33.24
CA LEU A 510 -11.67 -7.06 -34.22
C LEU A 510 -13.17 -6.77 -34.30
N SER A 511 -13.71 -6.11 -33.27
CA SER A 511 -15.12 -5.71 -33.20
C SER A 511 -15.33 -4.27 -33.69
N CYS A 512 -14.25 -3.57 -34.03
CA CYS A 512 -14.25 -2.14 -34.36
C CYS A 512 -13.82 -1.93 -35.82
N ASP A 513 -14.34 -0.89 -36.48
CA ASP A 513 -13.84 -0.48 -37.79
C ASP A 513 -12.46 0.17 -37.68
N GLU A 514 -11.62 0.03 -38.70
CA GLU A 514 -10.30 0.68 -38.74
C GLU A 514 -10.43 2.20 -38.66
N GLY A 515 -11.42 2.79 -39.34
CA GLY A 515 -11.67 4.24 -39.29
C GLY A 515 -12.12 4.73 -37.91
N ASP A 516 -12.91 3.92 -37.19
CA ASP A 516 -13.32 4.23 -35.82
C ASP A 516 -12.14 4.12 -34.85
N MET A 517 -11.30 3.09 -34.96
CA MET A 517 -10.10 2.94 -34.13
C MET A 517 -9.11 4.08 -34.33
N GLU A 518 -8.87 4.52 -35.58
CA GLU A 518 -8.05 5.69 -35.85
C GLU A 518 -8.64 6.97 -35.24
N ARG A 519 -9.97 7.14 -35.34
CA ARG A 519 -10.66 8.28 -34.72
C ARG A 519 -10.49 8.25 -33.20
N TRP A 520 -10.74 7.10 -32.57
CA TRP A 520 -10.62 6.95 -31.12
C TRP A 520 -9.19 7.11 -30.62
N GLU A 521 -8.17 6.66 -31.37
CA GLU A 521 -6.77 6.90 -31.02
C GLU A 521 -6.44 8.39 -31.06
N ARG A 522 -6.88 9.12 -32.09
CA ARG A 522 -6.72 10.58 -32.18
C ARG A 522 -7.42 11.30 -31.02
N GLU A 523 -8.63 10.87 -30.68
CA GLU A 523 -9.40 11.38 -29.55
C GLU A 523 -8.69 11.11 -28.21
N ARG A 524 -8.20 9.89 -27.99
CA ARG A 524 -7.42 9.51 -26.79
C ARG A 524 -6.20 10.40 -26.62
N VAL A 525 -5.37 10.53 -27.66
CA VAL A 525 -4.16 11.36 -27.62
C VAL A 525 -4.50 12.82 -27.33
N LYS A 526 -5.57 13.34 -27.94
CA LYS A 526 -6.05 14.70 -27.69
C LYS A 526 -6.46 14.89 -26.22
N MET A 527 -7.22 13.94 -25.66
CA MET A 527 -7.63 13.94 -24.26
C MET A 527 -6.43 13.92 -23.32
N GLU A 528 -5.47 13.02 -23.53
CA GLU A 528 -4.27 12.93 -22.69
C GLU A 528 -3.47 14.24 -22.67
N VAL A 529 -3.31 14.89 -23.83
CA VAL A 529 -2.59 16.16 -23.97
C VAL A 529 -3.32 17.31 -23.28
N GLN A 530 -4.65 17.37 -23.41
CA GLN A 530 -5.47 18.39 -22.75
C GLN A 530 -5.47 18.20 -21.24
N ARG A 531 -5.62 16.95 -20.78
CA ARG A 531 -5.64 16.57 -19.37
C ARG A 531 -4.34 16.91 -18.62
N MET A 532 -3.19 16.86 -19.30
CA MET A 532 -1.91 17.31 -18.71
C MET A 532 -1.89 18.80 -18.35
N ARG A 533 -2.61 19.64 -19.10
CA ARG A 533 -2.68 21.08 -18.86
C ARG A 533 -3.79 21.42 -17.88
N ASP A 534 -4.93 20.79 -18.09
CA ASP A 534 -6.14 20.97 -17.29
C ASP A 534 -6.84 19.61 -17.10
N PRO A 535 -6.75 19.00 -15.90
CA PRO A 535 -7.42 17.74 -15.60
C PRO A 535 -8.92 17.77 -15.84
N TYR A 536 -9.58 18.94 -15.70
CA TYR A 536 -11.03 19.09 -15.82
C TYR A 536 -11.53 18.96 -17.27
N SER A 537 -10.66 19.13 -18.26
CA SER A 537 -10.98 18.86 -19.67
C SER A 537 -11.39 17.40 -19.96
N ALA A 538 -11.09 16.48 -19.04
CA ALA A 538 -11.51 15.08 -19.14
C ALA A 538 -13.03 14.89 -18.96
N ASP A 539 -13.73 15.87 -18.38
CA ASP A 539 -15.18 15.81 -18.19
C ASP A 539 -15.92 15.81 -19.55
N ASP A 540 -15.44 16.61 -20.51
CA ASP A 540 -16.05 16.75 -21.84
C ASP A 540 -15.79 15.55 -22.77
N PHE A 541 -14.86 14.66 -22.38
CA PHE A 541 -14.40 13.57 -23.25
C PHE A 541 -15.29 12.32 -23.22
N TRP A 542 -15.93 12.10 -22.08
CA TRP A 542 -16.72 10.90 -21.80
C TRP A 542 -18.20 11.28 -21.80
N PRO A 543 -19.02 10.74 -22.73
CA PRO A 543 -20.44 11.03 -22.72
C PRO A 543 -21.10 10.55 -21.41
N ASP A 544 -22.12 11.26 -20.93
CA ASP A 544 -22.93 10.90 -19.74
C ASP A 544 -23.79 9.64 -19.94
N ILE A 545 -23.57 8.92 -21.04
CA ILE A 545 -24.43 7.87 -21.58
C ILE A 545 -24.25 6.53 -20.83
N VAL A 546 -23.19 6.38 -20.02
CA VAL A 546 -22.94 5.14 -19.26
C VAL A 546 -22.68 5.46 -17.79
N ASP A 547 -23.76 5.75 -17.05
CA ASP A 547 -23.75 5.59 -15.61
C ASP A 547 -23.49 4.11 -15.30
N GLN A 548 -22.30 3.82 -14.77
CA GLN A 548 -21.90 2.44 -14.45
C GLN A 548 -22.53 1.92 -13.15
N GLY A 549 -23.30 2.76 -12.46
CA GLY A 549 -23.78 2.52 -11.11
C GLY A 549 -22.63 2.42 -10.10
N PRO A 550 -22.91 2.58 -8.80
CA PRO A 550 -21.88 2.36 -7.77
C PRO A 550 -21.38 0.91 -7.78
N GLU A 551 -20.09 0.68 -7.51
CA GLU A 551 -19.61 -0.69 -7.32
C GLU A 551 -20.33 -1.28 -6.08
N PRO A 552 -20.68 -2.58 -6.06
CA PRO A 552 -21.27 -3.20 -4.87
C PRO A 552 -20.47 -2.94 -3.61
N LYS A 553 -19.14 -2.93 -3.71
CA LYS A 553 -18.22 -2.64 -2.61
C LYS A 553 -18.32 -1.20 -2.10
N ASP A 554 -18.58 -0.23 -2.98
CA ASP A 554 -18.76 1.18 -2.59
C ASP A 554 -20.06 1.34 -1.80
N THR A 555 -21.11 0.65 -2.23
CA THR A 555 -22.39 0.64 -1.52
C THR A 555 -22.26 -0.06 -0.17
N GLU A 556 -21.52 -1.18 -0.09
CA GLU A 556 -21.18 -1.86 1.17
C GLU A 556 -20.42 -0.92 2.12
N ALA A 557 -19.37 -0.26 1.64
CA ALA A 557 -18.55 0.65 2.44
C ALA A 557 -19.36 1.85 2.94
N ARG A 558 -20.16 2.50 2.07
CA ARG A 558 -21.02 3.63 2.43
C ARG A 558 -22.04 3.25 3.50
N LEU A 559 -22.73 2.12 3.34
CA LEU A 559 -23.74 1.67 4.30
C LEU A 559 -23.14 1.30 5.65
N ILE A 560 -21.98 0.64 5.68
CA ILE A 560 -21.24 0.35 6.92
C ILE A 560 -20.81 1.66 7.59
N GLU A 561 -20.37 2.65 6.81
CA GLU A 561 -19.99 3.97 7.33
C GLU A 561 -21.19 4.74 7.91
N GLU A 562 -22.36 4.67 7.26
CA GLU A 562 -23.61 5.28 7.74
C GLU A 562 -24.10 4.62 9.04
N GLU A 563 -23.98 3.30 9.16
CA GLU A 563 -24.26 2.56 10.39
C GLU A 563 -23.33 3.02 11.53
N ASN A 564 -22.02 3.04 11.27
CA ASN A 564 -21.01 3.49 12.24
C ASN A 564 -21.20 4.96 12.69
N ARG A 565 -21.84 5.79 11.86
CA ARG A 565 -22.18 7.19 12.18
C ARG A 565 -23.39 7.32 13.10
N SER A 566 -24.34 6.40 13.02
CA SER A 566 -25.66 6.53 13.65
C SER A 566 -25.71 5.91 15.05
N ASP A 567 -25.13 4.72 15.24
CA ASP A 567 -25.08 4.05 16.55
C ASP A 567 -23.96 2.99 16.59
N ARG A 568 -23.14 2.97 17.65
CA ARG A 568 -21.94 2.09 17.74
C ARG A 568 -22.26 0.65 18.15
N ASP A 569 -23.44 0.41 18.70
CA ASP A 569 -23.81 -0.87 19.32
C ASP A 569 -24.65 -1.79 18.41
N THR A 570 -24.94 -1.40 17.17
CA THR A 570 -25.66 -2.26 16.21
C THR A 570 -24.87 -2.50 14.94
N ALA A 571 -24.46 -3.75 14.70
CA ALA A 571 -23.66 -4.19 13.55
C ALA A 571 -24.51 -4.81 12.43
N VAL A 572 -25.76 -4.35 12.25
CA VAL A 572 -26.78 -4.97 11.39
C VAL A 572 -26.36 -4.96 9.92
N VAL A 573 -25.86 -3.84 9.40
CA VAL A 573 -25.40 -3.72 8.01
C VAL A 573 -24.23 -4.66 7.75
N SER A 574 -23.24 -4.69 8.65
CA SER A 574 -22.07 -5.56 8.49
C SER A 574 -22.43 -7.06 8.39
N VAL A 575 -23.45 -7.47 9.15
CA VAL A 575 -23.97 -8.85 9.14
C VAL A 575 -24.75 -9.12 7.84
N VAL A 576 -25.56 -8.17 7.36
CA VAL A 576 -26.25 -8.28 6.06
C VAL A 576 -25.24 -8.40 4.92
N VAL A 577 -24.17 -7.59 4.90
CA VAL A 577 -23.10 -7.65 3.90
C VAL A 577 -22.43 -9.03 3.88
N ALA A 578 -22.07 -9.55 5.07
CA ALA A 578 -21.45 -10.87 5.20
C ALA A 578 -22.37 -12.00 4.68
N SER A 579 -23.65 -11.98 5.06
CA SER A 579 -24.65 -12.96 4.60
C SER A 579 -24.89 -12.86 3.09
N LEU A 580 -24.98 -11.66 2.51
CA LEU A 580 -25.16 -11.50 1.07
C LEU A 580 -23.94 -11.99 0.29
N GLY A 581 -22.73 -11.80 0.82
CA GLY A 581 -21.50 -12.38 0.26
C GLY A 581 -21.51 -13.91 0.24
N LEU A 582 -22.00 -14.54 1.32
CA LEU A 582 -22.14 -15.99 1.40
C LEU A 582 -23.24 -16.55 0.48
N GLU A 583 -24.36 -15.85 0.31
CA GLU A 583 -25.39 -16.24 -0.67
C GLU A 583 -24.79 -16.33 -2.10
N GLU A 584 -23.99 -15.34 -2.50
CA GLU A 584 -23.33 -15.37 -3.80
C GLU A 584 -22.26 -16.46 -3.92
N GLU A 585 -21.49 -16.69 -2.86
CA GLU A 585 -20.51 -17.77 -2.82
C GLU A 585 -21.19 -19.13 -2.98
N ALA A 586 -22.35 -19.34 -2.34
CA ALA A 586 -23.17 -20.54 -2.50
C ALA A 586 -23.61 -20.74 -3.96
N LEU A 587 -24.12 -19.68 -4.61
CA LEU A 587 -24.53 -19.73 -6.01
C LEU A 587 -23.36 -20.02 -6.97
N LYS A 588 -22.17 -19.46 -6.70
CA LYS A 588 -20.94 -19.75 -7.45
C LYS A 588 -20.44 -21.18 -7.22
N MET A 589 -20.62 -21.73 -6.02
CA MET A 589 -20.31 -23.13 -5.75
C MET A 589 -21.26 -24.06 -6.52
N GLN A 590 -22.56 -23.73 -6.57
CA GLN A 590 -23.54 -24.50 -7.36
C GLN A 590 -23.23 -24.50 -8.86
N SER A 591 -22.64 -23.43 -9.41
CA SER A 591 -22.25 -23.38 -10.84
C SER A 591 -21.11 -24.31 -11.23
N ARG A 592 -20.38 -24.89 -10.26
CA ARG A 592 -19.37 -25.92 -10.51
C ARG A 592 -19.99 -27.25 -10.98
N GLY A 593 -21.28 -27.45 -10.74
CA GLY A 593 -22.06 -28.61 -11.19
C GLY A 593 -21.95 -29.84 -10.28
N ASP A 594 -22.81 -30.83 -10.53
CA ASP A 594 -22.98 -32.03 -9.67
C ASP A 594 -21.74 -32.93 -9.61
N ARG A 595 -20.82 -32.77 -10.57
CA ARG A 595 -19.54 -33.51 -10.64
C ARG A 595 -18.40 -32.84 -9.88
N TRP A 596 -18.61 -31.68 -9.25
CA TRP A 596 -17.55 -31.01 -8.51
C TRP A 596 -17.14 -31.80 -7.25
N GLY A 597 -15.88 -32.25 -7.24
CA GLY A 597 -15.31 -33.07 -6.17
C GLY A 597 -15.46 -34.58 -6.37
N THR A 598 -15.98 -35.05 -7.52
CA THR A 598 -16.04 -36.48 -7.86
C THR A 598 -14.71 -37.01 -8.43
N SER A 599 -13.86 -36.13 -8.98
CA SER A 599 -12.51 -36.46 -9.42
C SER A 599 -11.55 -36.62 -8.23
N ALA A 600 -10.57 -37.51 -8.33
CA ALA A 600 -9.55 -37.68 -7.29
C ALA A 600 -8.73 -36.39 -7.03
N ASN A 601 -8.47 -35.62 -8.09
CA ASN A 601 -7.70 -34.37 -8.02
C ASN A 601 -8.46 -33.23 -7.32
N ASP A 602 -9.78 -33.12 -7.50
CA ASP A 602 -10.54 -31.98 -6.95
C ASP A 602 -11.23 -32.29 -5.63
N ARG A 603 -11.29 -33.56 -5.20
CA ARG A 603 -11.99 -34.00 -3.99
C ARG A 603 -11.54 -33.25 -2.74
N ARG A 604 -10.22 -33.10 -2.53
CA ARG A 604 -9.66 -32.41 -1.35
C ARG A 604 -10.03 -30.94 -1.37
N THR A 605 -9.91 -30.29 -2.53
CA THR A 605 -10.23 -28.87 -2.74
C THR A 605 -11.72 -28.60 -2.51
N ALA A 606 -12.61 -29.41 -3.07
CA ALA A 606 -14.06 -29.29 -2.89
C ALA A 606 -14.48 -29.51 -1.42
N ALA A 607 -13.90 -30.50 -0.74
CA ALA A 607 -14.19 -30.76 0.67
C ALA A 607 -13.74 -29.60 1.59
N ILE A 608 -12.54 -29.05 1.35
CA ILE A 608 -12.04 -27.88 2.09
C ILE A 608 -12.94 -26.67 1.85
N ALA A 609 -13.32 -26.40 0.59
CA ALA A 609 -14.20 -25.29 0.24
C ALA A 609 -15.57 -25.41 0.93
N ARG A 610 -16.23 -26.58 0.85
CA ARG A 610 -17.51 -26.85 1.52
C ARG A 610 -17.42 -26.74 3.03
N SER A 611 -16.32 -27.18 3.65
CA SER A 611 -16.12 -27.06 5.10
C SER A 611 -15.94 -25.60 5.53
N ARG A 612 -15.08 -24.84 4.83
CA ARG A 612 -14.85 -23.41 5.10
C ARG A 612 -16.13 -22.59 4.89
N PHE A 613 -16.88 -22.89 3.83
CA PHE A 613 -18.17 -22.27 3.55
C PHE A 613 -19.18 -22.54 4.67
N ASN A 614 -19.40 -23.80 5.05
CA ASN A 614 -20.39 -24.13 6.09
C ASN A 614 -20.04 -23.51 7.46
N ASN A 615 -18.75 -23.42 7.81
CA ASN A 615 -18.32 -22.78 9.06
C ASN A 615 -18.60 -21.26 9.03
N ARG A 616 -18.29 -20.58 7.93
CA ARG A 616 -18.61 -19.14 7.77
C ARG A 616 -20.11 -18.89 7.75
N ARG A 617 -20.89 -19.75 7.08
CA ARG A 617 -22.37 -19.72 7.10
C ARG A 617 -22.93 -19.84 8.51
N GLN A 618 -22.47 -20.83 9.28
CA GLN A 618 -22.92 -21.01 10.67
C GLN A 618 -22.56 -19.82 11.56
N LYS A 619 -21.44 -19.14 11.29
CA LYS A 619 -21.11 -17.88 11.97
C LYS A 619 -22.08 -16.78 11.56
N ALA A 620 -22.27 -16.54 10.26
CA ALA A 620 -23.15 -15.48 9.75
C ALA A 620 -24.61 -15.65 10.20
N ASN A 621 -25.17 -16.86 10.18
CA ASN A 621 -26.52 -17.12 10.67
C ASN A 621 -26.65 -16.86 12.18
N ARG A 622 -25.61 -17.17 12.98
CA ARG A 622 -25.60 -16.82 14.42
C ARG A 622 -25.53 -15.32 14.63
N ASP A 623 -24.68 -14.62 13.88
CA ASP A 623 -24.56 -13.17 13.96
C ASP A 623 -25.88 -12.48 13.52
N MET A 624 -26.58 -13.03 12.52
CA MET A 624 -27.90 -12.57 12.08
C MET A 624 -29.01 -12.87 13.11
N ALA A 625 -28.95 -14.03 13.77
CA ALA A 625 -29.88 -14.38 14.85
C ALA A 625 -29.72 -13.44 16.06
N VAL A 626 -28.49 -12.99 16.36
CA VAL A 626 -28.23 -11.96 17.37
C VAL A 626 -28.80 -10.61 16.93
N ALA A 627 -28.66 -10.25 15.65
CA ALA A 627 -29.11 -8.96 15.13
C ALA A 627 -30.64 -8.83 14.98
N LEU A 628 -31.31 -9.88 14.50
CA LEU A 628 -32.72 -9.84 14.05
C LEU A 628 -33.59 -10.95 14.67
N GLY A 629 -33.09 -11.69 15.66
CA GLY A 629 -33.78 -12.85 16.23
C GLY A 629 -33.56 -14.15 15.44
N ASP A 630 -33.67 -15.27 16.15
CA ASP A 630 -33.38 -16.61 15.62
C ASP A 630 -34.52 -17.15 14.74
N VAL A 631 -34.14 -17.77 13.61
CA VAL A 631 -35.06 -18.40 12.65
C VAL A 631 -34.50 -19.77 12.29
N PRO A 632 -35.28 -20.87 12.42
CA PRO A 632 -34.81 -22.19 12.04
C PRO A 632 -34.35 -22.26 10.59
N ASP A 633 -33.25 -22.99 10.33
CA ASP A 633 -32.74 -23.23 8.97
C ASP A 633 -33.82 -23.84 8.03
N SER A 634 -34.84 -24.53 8.54
CA SER A 634 -35.97 -25.07 7.75
C SER A 634 -36.90 -24.02 7.16
N ASP A 635 -36.97 -22.86 7.81
CA ASP A 635 -37.92 -21.80 7.49
C ASP A 635 -37.29 -20.73 6.59
N LEU A 636 -35.96 -20.78 6.45
CA LEU A 636 -35.20 -19.95 5.53
C LEU A 636 -35.26 -20.51 4.12
N LEU A 637 -35.50 -19.62 3.17
CA LEU A 637 -35.48 -19.97 1.76
C LEU A 637 -34.07 -20.31 1.28
N VAL A 638 -33.94 -21.50 0.70
CA VAL A 638 -32.69 -21.97 0.09
C VAL A 638 -32.37 -21.19 -1.19
N SER A 639 -31.13 -20.73 -1.31
CA SER A 639 -30.63 -20.11 -2.54
C SER A 639 -30.32 -21.18 -3.59
N ARG A 640 -30.91 -21.05 -4.79
CA ARG A 640 -30.73 -22.00 -5.89
C ARG A 640 -30.38 -21.28 -7.18
N LEU A 641 -29.30 -21.71 -7.81
CA LEU A 641 -28.91 -21.22 -9.12
C LEU A 641 -29.86 -21.78 -10.19
N SER A 642 -30.61 -20.91 -10.86
CA SER A 642 -31.54 -21.31 -11.92
C SER A 642 -30.80 -21.71 -13.20
N LYS A 643 -31.17 -22.84 -13.81
CA LYS A 643 -30.66 -23.24 -15.13
C LYS A 643 -31.42 -22.47 -16.22
N LEU A 644 -30.75 -21.50 -16.85
CA LEU A 644 -31.38 -20.62 -17.86
C LEU A 644 -31.35 -21.17 -19.29
N LEU A 645 -30.45 -22.09 -19.63
CA LEU A 645 -30.39 -22.72 -20.96
C LEU A 645 -30.29 -24.24 -20.79
N PRO A 646 -30.90 -25.04 -21.69
CA PRO A 646 -30.66 -26.49 -21.72
C PRO A 646 -29.15 -26.73 -21.83
N GLU A 647 -28.59 -27.51 -20.92
CA GLU A 647 -27.19 -27.91 -21.01
C GLU A 647 -27.03 -28.84 -22.22
N ASP A 648 -26.39 -28.36 -23.30
CA ASP A 648 -25.81 -29.24 -24.32
C ASP A 648 -24.65 -30.02 -23.70
N GLU A 649 -24.95 -31.16 -23.08
CA GLU A 649 -24.03 -32.30 -22.86
C GLU A 649 -22.62 -31.92 -22.41
N TRP A 650 -22.46 -31.67 -21.10
CA TRP A 650 -21.17 -31.33 -20.51
C TRP A 650 -20.61 -32.59 -19.84
N ASP A 651 -19.59 -33.14 -20.49
CA ASP A 651 -18.73 -34.27 -20.11
C ASP A 651 -19.36 -35.65 -20.32
N ASP A 652 -19.27 -36.15 -21.54
CA ASP A 652 -19.33 -37.59 -21.85
C ASP A 652 -17.94 -38.25 -21.69
N GLU A 653 -17.10 -37.71 -20.80
CA GLU A 653 -15.97 -38.47 -20.26
C GLU A 653 -16.51 -39.34 -19.14
N ASN A 654 -16.54 -40.65 -19.41
CA ASN A 654 -16.84 -41.74 -18.47
C ASN A 654 -15.85 -41.73 -17.29
N LEU A 655 -15.94 -40.75 -16.40
CA LEU A 655 -15.23 -40.75 -15.13
C LEU A 655 -16.04 -41.57 -14.13
N VAL A 656 -15.41 -42.64 -13.63
CA VAL A 656 -15.99 -43.58 -12.66
C VAL A 656 -16.42 -42.81 -11.41
N ALA A 657 -17.72 -42.81 -11.13
CA ALA A 657 -18.29 -42.17 -9.96
C ALA A 657 -17.79 -42.87 -8.67
N HIS A 658 -17.08 -42.15 -7.81
CA HIS A 658 -16.75 -42.64 -6.47
C HIS A 658 -17.88 -42.34 -5.47
N PRO A 659 -18.30 -43.31 -4.63
CA PRO A 659 -19.51 -43.20 -3.81
C PRO A 659 -19.38 -42.34 -2.53
N TYR A 660 -18.24 -41.66 -2.29
CA TYR A 660 -17.98 -40.95 -1.04
C TYR A 660 -17.70 -39.45 -1.26
N ASN A 661 -18.70 -38.61 -0.93
CA ASN A 661 -18.59 -37.16 -0.84
C ASN A 661 -18.52 -36.72 0.64
N LEU A 662 -17.46 -36.03 1.04
CA LEU A 662 -17.36 -35.42 2.37
C LEU A 662 -18.18 -34.12 2.41
N ARG A 663 -19.17 -34.05 3.32
CA ARG A 663 -20.12 -32.92 3.51
C ARG A 663 -20.88 -32.53 2.22
N PRO A 664 -21.71 -33.42 1.65
CA PRO A 664 -22.42 -33.13 0.41
C PRO A 664 -23.41 -31.96 0.61
N PHE A 665 -23.56 -31.13 -0.43
CA PHE A 665 -24.59 -30.09 -0.53
C PHE A 665 -24.51 -28.92 0.47
N ALA A 666 -23.32 -28.58 0.99
CA ALA A 666 -23.15 -27.40 1.85
C ALA A 666 -23.61 -26.09 1.17
N GLU A 667 -23.40 -25.99 -0.14
CA GLU A 667 -23.81 -24.91 -1.03
C GLU A 667 -25.33 -24.77 -1.22
N TYR A 668 -26.14 -25.74 -0.77
CA TYR A 668 -27.61 -25.69 -0.80
C TYR A 668 -28.23 -25.43 0.58
N ARG A 669 -27.41 -25.15 1.60
CA ARG A 669 -27.91 -24.75 2.91
C ARG A 669 -28.27 -23.26 2.89
N PRO A 670 -29.38 -22.85 3.52
CA PRO A 670 -29.82 -21.47 3.48
C PRO A 670 -28.87 -20.55 4.26
N VAL A 671 -28.73 -19.32 3.78
CA VAL A 671 -28.04 -18.23 4.48
C VAL A 671 -29.11 -17.29 5.00
N ASP A 672 -29.02 -16.90 6.27
CA ASP A 672 -30.01 -16.01 6.87
C ASP A 672 -29.83 -14.58 6.36
N LEU A 673 -30.89 -14.08 5.72
CA LEU A 673 -31.03 -12.75 5.15
C LEU A 673 -32.48 -12.30 5.34
N PRO A 674 -32.75 -11.00 5.50
CA PRO A 674 -34.12 -10.49 5.52
C PRO A 674 -34.99 -10.96 4.34
N SER A 675 -34.45 -11.03 3.12
CA SER A 675 -35.19 -11.60 1.97
C SER A 675 -35.33 -13.14 1.98
N ALA A 676 -34.55 -13.86 2.80
CA ALA A 676 -34.63 -15.32 2.95
C ALA A 676 -35.63 -15.77 4.01
N ARG A 677 -35.94 -14.91 4.99
CA ARG A 677 -36.92 -15.16 6.03
C ARG A 677 -38.37 -15.21 5.49
N PRO A 678 -39.32 -15.86 6.20
CA PRO A 678 -40.73 -15.88 5.83
C PRO A 678 -41.36 -14.48 5.71
N GLU A 679 -42.43 -14.37 4.92
CA GLU A 679 -43.19 -13.11 4.71
C GLU A 679 -44.26 -12.86 5.79
N VAL A 680 -44.50 -13.83 6.69
CA VAL A 680 -45.58 -13.78 7.67
C VAL A 680 -45.32 -12.67 8.70
N GLY A 681 -46.11 -11.59 8.65
CA GLY A 681 -46.17 -10.56 9.70
C GLY A 681 -45.44 -9.23 9.43
N ARG A 682 -44.87 -8.99 8.25
CA ARG A 682 -44.21 -7.71 7.92
C ARG A 682 -45.20 -6.58 7.65
N ARG A 683 -45.91 -6.11 8.68
CA ARG A 683 -46.65 -4.84 8.66
C ARG A 683 -45.82 -3.76 9.36
N LYS A 684 -45.96 -2.50 8.93
CA LYS A 684 -45.28 -1.33 9.52
C LYS A 684 -45.42 -1.24 11.05
N GLU A 685 -46.53 -1.74 11.58
CA GLU A 685 -46.89 -1.72 13.01
C GLU A 685 -46.15 -2.76 13.88
N GLY A 686 -45.46 -3.75 13.29
CA GLY A 686 -44.85 -4.88 14.01
C GLY A 686 -43.35 -5.13 13.78
N THR A 687 -42.67 -4.31 12.95
CA THR A 687 -41.24 -4.45 12.65
C THR A 687 -40.36 -3.57 13.54
N THR A 688 -39.28 -4.14 14.06
CA THR A 688 -38.28 -3.42 14.86
C THR A 688 -37.41 -2.50 13.98
N ASP A 689 -36.82 -1.47 14.57
CA ASP A 689 -35.93 -0.55 13.85
C ASP A 689 -34.68 -1.26 13.28
N ALA A 690 -34.22 -2.34 13.93
CA ALA A 690 -33.12 -3.17 13.44
C ALA A 690 -33.52 -3.94 12.17
N GLU A 691 -34.71 -4.54 12.13
CA GLU A 691 -35.24 -5.20 10.92
C GLU A 691 -35.43 -4.21 9.78
N ARG A 692 -35.89 -2.99 10.08
CA ARG A 692 -36.04 -1.93 9.07
C ARG A 692 -34.69 -1.51 8.48
N ARG A 693 -33.67 -1.36 9.32
CA ARG A 693 -32.31 -1.08 8.82
C ARG A 693 -31.76 -2.22 7.98
N ALA A 694 -31.96 -3.47 8.41
CA ALA A 694 -31.43 -4.65 7.71
C ALA A 694 -31.97 -4.80 6.28
N VAL A 695 -33.28 -4.64 6.08
CA VAL A 695 -33.90 -4.74 4.74
C VAL A 695 -33.58 -3.53 3.88
N ASN A 696 -33.51 -2.31 4.42
CA ASN A 696 -33.10 -1.14 3.63
C ASN A 696 -31.65 -1.31 3.15
N ALA A 697 -30.76 -1.78 4.03
CA ALA A 697 -29.40 -2.13 3.65
C ALA A 697 -29.37 -3.25 2.60
N GLU A 698 -30.17 -4.31 2.77
CA GLU A 698 -30.26 -5.40 1.79
C GLU A 698 -30.79 -4.91 0.43
N LEU A 699 -31.76 -4.00 0.42
CA LEU A 699 -32.37 -3.43 -0.79
C LEU A 699 -31.33 -2.68 -1.62
N GLU A 700 -30.61 -1.75 -1.00
CA GLU A 700 -29.57 -0.96 -1.66
C GLU A 700 -28.41 -1.83 -2.15
N LEU A 701 -27.94 -2.76 -1.32
CA LEU A 701 -26.89 -3.71 -1.70
C LEU A 701 -27.29 -4.60 -2.88
N ARG A 702 -28.55 -5.05 -2.92
CA ARG A 702 -29.06 -5.85 -4.05
C ARG A 702 -29.17 -5.04 -5.32
N ILE A 703 -29.61 -3.79 -5.27
CA ILE A 703 -29.66 -2.91 -6.46
C ILE A 703 -28.24 -2.75 -7.04
N ALA A 704 -27.26 -2.39 -6.22
CA ALA A 704 -25.87 -2.26 -6.67
C ALA A 704 -25.31 -3.57 -7.26
N ARG A 705 -25.63 -4.71 -6.64
CA ARG A 705 -25.24 -6.04 -7.18
C ARG A 705 -25.97 -6.39 -8.47
N LEU A 706 -27.24 -6.03 -8.64
CA LEU A 706 -27.99 -6.27 -9.89
C LEU A 706 -27.38 -5.47 -11.05
N ASP A 707 -27.08 -4.20 -10.83
CA ASP A 707 -26.39 -3.35 -11.83
C ASP A 707 -25.03 -3.93 -12.19
N PHE A 708 -24.24 -4.35 -11.19
CA PHE A 708 -22.97 -5.05 -11.42
C PHE A 708 -23.13 -6.34 -12.24
N ARG A 709 -24.16 -7.15 -11.98
CA ARG A 709 -24.40 -8.39 -12.74
C ARG A 709 -24.79 -8.08 -14.18
N ILE A 710 -25.67 -7.10 -14.42
CA ILE A 710 -26.03 -6.66 -15.77
C ILE A 710 -24.76 -6.26 -16.54
N ARG A 711 -23.86 -5.48 -15.93
CA ARG A 711 -22.57 -5.13 -16.54
C ARG A 711 -21.74 -6.36 -16.91
N LYS A 712 -21.59 -7.32 -15.99
CA LYS A 712 -20.83 -8.56 -16.27
C LYS A 712 -21.47 -9.42 -17.37
N ILE A 713 -22.79 -9.41 -17.48
CA ILE A 713 -23.53 -10.09 -18.54
C ILE A 713 -23.28 -9.38 -19.89
N MET A 714 -23.34 -8.05 -19.92
CA MET A 714 -23.02 -7.25 -21.11
C MET A 714 -21.58 -7.49 -21.58
N GLU A 715 -20.60 -7.42 -20.68
CA GLU A 715 -19.19 -7.69 -20.95
C GLU A 715 -18.99 -9.10 -21.52
N GLY A 716 -19.53 -10.12 -20.86
CA GLY A 716 -19.36 -11.50 -21.29
C GLY A 716 -20.11 -11.82 -22.60
N ALA A 717 -21.27 -11.19 -22.85
CA ALA A 717 -22.01 -11.37 -24.11
C ALA A 717 -21.23 -10.81 -25.31
N VAL A 718 -20.53 -9.68 -25.12
CA VAL A 718 -19.63 -9.09 -26.12
C VAL A 718 -18.41 -9.98 -26.35
N ASP A 719 -17.79 -10.47 -25.27
CA ASP A 719 -16.63 -11.35 -25.36
C ASP A 719 -16.96 -12.67 -26.06
N GLN A 720 -18.15 -13.23 -25.82
CA GLN A 720 -18.68 -14.40 -26.53
C GLN A 720 -18.82 -14.13 -28.03
N ALA A 721 -19.46 -13.02 -28.41
CA ALA A 721 -19.66 -12.66 -29.81
C ALA A 721 -18.32 -12.58 -30.56
N GLN A 722 -17.31 -12.06 -29.89
CA GLN A 722 -15.96 -11.92 -30.41
C GLN A 722 -15.23 -13.27 -30.57
N SER A 723 -15.31 -14.16 -29.58
CA SER A 723 -14.71 -15.51 -29.64
C SER A 723 -15.30 -16.34 -30.79
N TYR A 724 -16.62 -16.25 -31.02
CA TYR A 724 -17.28 -16.87 -32.17
C TYR A 724 -16.73 -16.34 -33.51
N ARG A 725 -16.48 -15.03 -33.62
CA ARG A 725 -15.96 -14.38 -34.84
C ARG A 725 -14.53 -14.80 -35.16
N LEU A 726 -13.64 -14.72 -34.16
CA LEU A 726 -12.21 -15.00 -34.30
C LEU A 726 -11.93 -16.47 -34.57
N GLN A 727 -12.40 -17.34 -33.68
CA GLN A 727 -11.81 -18.66 -33.56
C GLN A 727 -12.65 -19.74 -34.24
N LEU A 728 -13.93 -19.49 -34.51
CA LEU A 728 -14.84 -20.46 -35.11
C LEU A 728 -15.14 -20.17 -36.60
N ARG A 729 -15.21 -18.90 -37.01
CA ARG A 729 -15.41 -18.52 -38.42
C ARG A 729 -14.13 -18.54 -39.25
N GLN A 730 -13.02 -17.97 -38.78
CA GLN A 730 -11.75 -17.97 -39.55
C GLN A 730 -11.19 -19.39 -39.71
N ASN A 731 -11.32 -20.24 -38.69
CA ASN A 731 -10.87 -21.65 -38.73
C ASN A 731 -11.79 -22.59 -39.54
N LYS A 732 -12.94 -22.13 -40.05
CA LYS A 732 -13.72 -22.87 -41.07
C LYS A 732 -13.12 -22.74 -42.48
N SER A 733 -12.32 -21.70 -42.73
CA SER A 733 -11.83 -21.34 -44.08
C SER A 733 -10.45 -21.91 -44.44
N LYS A 734 -9.66 -22.41 -43.48
CA LYS A 734 -8.31 -22.95 -43.72
C LYS A 734 -8.27 -24.44 -43.37
N GLY A 735 -7.84 -25.26 -44.33
CA GLY A 735 -8.02 -26.71 -44.38
C GLY A 735 -7.45 -27.57 -43.22
N LYS A 736 -7.70 -28.89 -43.34
CA LYS A 736 -7.51 -29.97 -42.35
C LYS A 736 -6.03 -30.25 -41.99
N ASN A 737 -5.31 -29.32 -41.36
CA ASN A 737 -4.02 -29.62 -40.70
C ASN A 737 -4.19 -29.86 -39.19
N SER A 738 -3.42 -30.79 -38.61
CA SER A 738 -3.56 -31.25 -37.20
C SER A 738 -3.33 -30.15 -36.15
N ASN A 739 -2.45 -29.17 -36.42
CA ASN A 739 -2.25 -28.00 -35.54
C ASN A 739 -3.48 -27.08 -35.47
N ASN A 740 -4.32 -27.03 -36.52
CA ASN A 740 -5.59 -26.30 -36.50
C ASN A 740 -6.65 -26.99 -35.63
N TYR A 741 -6.57 -28.31 -35.45
CA TYR A 741 -7.53 -29.05 -34.62
C TYR A 741 -7.35 -28.73 -33.13
N LEU A 742 -6.11 -28.70 -32.63
CA LEU A 742 -5.80 -28.33 -31.24
C LEU A 742 -6.16 -26.86 -30.96
N ALA A 743 -5.83 -25.94 -31.86
CA ALA A 743 -6.22 -24.53 -31.75
C ALA A 743 -7.75 -24.36 -31.75
N ARG A 744 -8.46 -25.09 -32.61
CA ARG A 744 -9.93 -25.09 -32.68
C ARG A 744 -10.58 -25.72 -31.46
N LYS A 745 -9.98 -26.77 -30.87
CA LYS A 745 -10.43 -27.39 -29.61
C LYS A 745 -10.25 -26.44 -28.43
N ARG A 746 -9.09 -25.77 -28.29
CA ARG A 746 -8.85 -24.75 -27.26
C ARG A 746 -9.81 -23.56 -27.39
N ALA A 747 -10.07 -23.14 -28.62
CA ALA A 747 -11.02 -22.07 -28.92
C ALA A 747 -12.46 -22.41 -28.51
N TRP A 748 -12.90 -23.64 -28.81
CA TRP A 748 -14.19 -24.15 -28.36
C TRP A 748 -14.26 -24.22 -26.84
N LEU A 749 -13.19 -24.66 -26.16
CA LEU A 749 -13.12 -24.70 -24.70
C LEU A 749 -13.22 -23.29 -24.08
N HIS A 750 -12.47 -22.32 -24.60
CA HIS A 750 -12.53 -20.92 -24.14
C HIS A 750 -13.91 -20.30 -24.37
N THR A 751 -14.52 -20.50 -25.54
CA THR A 751 -15.88 -20.05 -25.84
C THR A 751 -16.90 -20.72 -24.91
N ARG A 752 -16.70 -22.00 -24.56
CA ARG A 752 -17.54 -22.75 -23.62
C ARG A 752 -17.44 -22.21 -22.20
N GLU A 753 -16.24 -21.85 -21.75
CA GLU A 753 -16.01 -21.23 -20.43
C GLU A 753 -16.63 -19.83 -20.34
N GLN A 754 -16.48 -18.99 -21.37
CA GLN A 754 -17.16 -17.69 -21.43
C GLN A 754 -18.70 -17.81 -21.49
N ASN A 755 -19.23 -18.84 -22.17
CA ASN A 755 -20.65 -19.18 -22.14
C ASN A 755 -21.14 -19.53 -20.74
N LYS A 756 -20.29 -20.20 -19.95
CA LYS A 756 -20.59 -20.54 -18.55
C LYS A 756 -20.70 -19.28 -17.70
N ASP A 757 -19.74 -18.36 -17.79
CA ASP A 757 -19.69 -17.18 -16.92
C ASP A 757 -20.89 -16.24 -17.10
N VAL A 758 -21.31 -15.95 -18.34
CA VAL A 758 -22.51 -15.12 -18.59
C VAL A 758 -23.76 -15.77 -18.03
N ARG A 759 -23.90 -17.09 -18.17
CA ARG A 759 -25.04 -17.84 -17.64
C ARG A 759 -25.06 -17.81 -16.11
N VAL A 760 -23.89 -17.95 -15.47
CA VAL A 760 -23.78 -17.86 -14.01
C VAL A 760 -24.18 -16.46 -13.52
N HIS A 761 -23.67 -15.41 -14.16
CA HIS A 761 -24.07 -14.04 -13.81
C HIS A 761 -25.56 -13.77 -14.04
N ALA A 762 -26.14 -14.27 -15.14
CA ALA A 762 -27.57 -14.15 -15.43
C ALA A 762 -28.44 -14.92 -14.43
N ALA A 763 -28.02 -16.12 -14.01
CA ALA A 763 -28.73 -16.91 -13.02
C ALA A 763 -28.66 -16.26 -11.63
N MET A 764 -27.49 -15.73 -11.24
CA MET A 764 -27.33 -14.93 -10.03
C MET A 764 -28.16 -13.65 -10.05
N TYR A 765 -28.23 -12.98 -11.21
CA TYR A 765 -29.08 -11.81 -11.41
C TYR A 765 -30.57 -12.15 -11.17
N ASN A 766 -31.07 -13.22 -11.79
CA ASN A 766 -32.46 -13.65 -11.61
C ASN A 766 -32.77 -14.03 -10.16
N HIS A 767 -31.83 -14.69 -9.47
CA HIS A 767 -31.96 -14.93 -8.02
C HIS A 767 -32.04 -13.62 -7.24
N GLY A 768 -31.19 -12.64 -7.56
CA GLY A 768 -31.21 -11.30 -6.97
C GLY A 768 -32.55 -10.58 -7.18
N VAL A 769 -33.12 -10.62 -8.38
CA VAL A 769 -34.43 -10.02 -8.70
C VAL A 769 -35.56 -10.67 -7.90
N GLN A 770 -35.55 -12.00 -7.78
CA GLN A 770 -36.54 -12.72 -6.97
C GLN A 770 -36.47 -12.33 -5.49
N ARG A 771 -35.26 -12.15 -4.95
CA ARG A 771 -35.05 -11.69 -3.57
C ARG A 771 -35.43 -10.23 -3.38
N LEU A 772 -35.12 -9.36 -4.36
CA LEU A 772 -35.46 -7.94 -4.34
C LEU A 772 -36.97 -7.73 -4.19
N ALA A 773 -37.79 -8.52 -4.90
CA ALA A 773 -39.24 -8.45 -4.81
C ALA A 773 -39.80 -8.70 -3.40
N ARG A 774 -39.04 -9.36 -2.51
CA ARG A 774 -39.41 -9.71 -1.14
C ARG A 774 -38.98 -8.67 -0.09
N LEU A 775 -38.27 -7.61 -0.49
CA LEU A 775 -37.73 -6.59 0.42
C LEU A 775 -38.65 -5.38 0.61
N PHE A 776 -39.82 -5.36 -0.02
CA PHE A 776 -40.81 -4.29 0.13
C PHE A 776 -41.87 -4.69 1.16
N TRP A 777 -41.94 -3.99 2.29
CA TRP A 777 -42.92 -4.22 3.37
C TRP A 777 -43.96 -3.09 3.52
N GLU A 778 -43.81 -1.98 2.79
CA GLU A 778 -44.67 -0.81 2.94
C GLU A 778 -45.87 -0.90 1.98
N ASP A 779 -47.07 -0.71 2.53
CA ASP A 779 -48.33 -0.71 1.78
C ASP A 779 -48.75 0.72 1.35
N ASP A 780 -47.90 1.73 1.57
CA ASP A 780 -48.19 3.09 1.09
C ASP A 780 -48.01 3.22 -0.43
N GLU A 781 -48.75 4.19 -0.99
CA GLU A 781 -48.87 4.37 -2.44
C GLU A 781 -47.51 4.74 -3.09
N GLU A 782 -46.66 5.48 -2.37
CA GLU A 782 -45.32 5.88 -2.83
C GLU A 782 -44.35 4.70 -2.89
N SER A 783 -44.31 3.86 -1.86
CA SER A 783 -43.49 2.65 -1.81
C SER A 783 -43.97 1.56 -2.78
N GLN A 784 -45.28 1.45 -3.03
CA GLN A 784 -45.80 0.57 -4.08
C GLN A 784 -45.45 1.08 -5.48
N GLN A 785 -45.46 2.39 -5.71
CA GLN A 785 -44.97 2.99 -6.95
C GLN A 785 -43.47 2.77 -7.12
N ARG A 786 -42.66 2.96 -6.08
CA ARG A 786 -41.21 2.68 -6.08
C ARG A 786 -40.92 1.21 -6.36
N LYS A 787 -41.66 0.30 -5.73
CA LYS A 787 -41.60 -1.15 -5.99
C LYS A 787 -41.94 -1.46 -7.45
N ALA A 788 -43.03 -0.91 -7.97
CA ALA A 788 -43.44 -1.10 -9.36
C ALA A 788 -42.39 -0.57 -10.34
N ALA A 789 -41.80 0.60 -10.06
CA ALA A 789 -40.73 1.20 -10.86
C ALA A 789 -39.46 0.34 -10.85
N LEU A 790 -39.02 -0.14 -9.67
CA LEU A 790 -37.84 -0.99 -9.53
C LEU A 790 -38.03 -2.36 -10.19
N LEU A 791 -39.19 -3.00 -10.04
CA LEU A 791 -39.51 -4.26 -10.73
C LEU A 791 -39.70 -4.08 -12.25
N ALA A 792 -40.11 -2.89 -12.70
CA ALA A 792 -40.15 -2.56 -14.12
C ALA A 792 -38.75 -2.32 -14.70
N LYS A 793 -37.82 -1.78 -13.90
CA LYS A 793 -36.39 -1.60 -14.24
C LYS A 793 -35.64 -2.93 -14.26
N TYR A 794 -35.78 -3.75 -13.21
CA TYR A 794 -35.07 -5.03 -13.04
C TYR A 794 -35.98 -6.22 -13.37
N ARG A 795 -36.04 -6.60 -14.64
CA ARG A 795 -36.88 -7.71 -15.13
C ARG A 795 -36.13 -9.03 -15.09
N PRO A 796 -36.77 -10.19 -14.83
CA PRO A 796 -36.10 -11.48 -14.96
C PRO A 796 -35.56 -11.72 -16.38
N LEU A 797 -34.28 -12.08 -16.50
CA LEU A 797 -33.63 -12.44 -17.76
C LEU A 797 -34.16 -13.77 -18.28
N ARG A 798 -34.49 -13.79 -19.57
CA ARG A 798 -34.92 -14.99 -20.31
C ARG A 798 -33.74 -15.61 -21.07
N PRO A 799 -33.83 -16.89 -21.45
CA PRO A 799 -32.80 -17.55 -22.27
C PRO A 799 -32.52 -16.78 -23.58
N GLU A 800 -33.57 -16.21 -24.17
CA GLU A 800 -33.54 -15.38 -25.39
C GLU A 800 -32.76 -14.07 -25.21
N ASP A 801 -32.77 -13.48 -24.02
CA ASP A 801 -32.10 -12.19 -23.75
C ASP A 801 -30.56 -12.32 -23.77
N ILE A 802 -30.03 -13.49 -23.40
CA ILE A 802 -28.60 -13.77 -23.28
C ILE A 802 -28.05 -14.63 -24.44
N GLN A 803 -28.87 -14.93 -25.44
CA GLN A 803 -28.46 -15.75 -26.58
C GLN A 803 -27.56 -14.94 -27.53
N CYS A 804 -26.25 -15.21 -27.47
CA CYS A 804 -25.27 -14.61 -28.35
C CYS A 804 -25.37 -15.22 -29.77
N THR A 805 -26.11 -14.59 -30.68
CA THR A 805 -26.03 -14.94 -32.11
C THR A 805 -25.02 -14.02 -32.80
N THR A 806 -24.15 -14.58 -33.65
CA THR A 806 -23.20 -13.79 -34.45
C THR A 806 -23.91 -12.73 -35.31
N ALA A 807 -25.16 -12.95 -35.70
CA ALA A 807 -25.95 -11.97 -36.46
C ALA A 807 -26.36 -10.76 -35.60
N THR A 808 -26.57 -10.93 -34.29
CA THR A 808 -26.94 -9.83 -33.37
C THR A 808 -25.78 -8.87 -33.13
N TYR A 809 -24.53 -9.36 -33.11
CA TYR A 809 -23.35 -8.53 -32.78
C TYR A 809 -22.42 -8.25 -33.98
N ASP A 810 -22.64 -8.85 -35.17
CA ASP A 810 -21.95 -8.52 -36.44
C ASP A 810 -22.37 -7.14 -37.02
N MET A 811 -23.33 -6.44 -36.40
CA MET A 811 -24.08 -5.37 -37.06
C MET A 811 -23.47 -3.96 -36.97
N TYR A 812 -22.49 -3.72 -36.09
CA TYR A 812 -21.85 -2.38 -35.98
C TYR A 812 -21.23 -1.93 -37.32
N ASN A 813 -20.80 -2.87 -38.16
CA ASN A 813 -20.15 -2.58 -39.46
C ASN A 813 -20.90 -3.14 -40.69
N ASN A 814 -22.11 -3.70 -40.53
CA ASN A 814 -22.83 -4.28 -41.67
C ASN A 814 -23.86 -3.28 -42.23
N THR A 815 -23.50 -2.64 -43.34
CA THR A 815 -24.33 -1.67 -44.08
C THR A 815 -25.71 -2.20 -44.48
N ARG A 816 -25.91 -3.53 -44.51
CA ARG A 816 -27.21 -4.17 -44.82
C ARG A 816 -28.21 -4.18 -43.66
N THR A 817 -27.78 -3.88 -42.43
CA THR A 817 -28.58 -4.06 -41.22
C THR A 817 -28.74 -2.82 -40.35
N ARG A 818 -28.16 -1.68 -40.76
CA ARG A 818 -28.35 -0.35 -40.16
C ARG A 818 -29.84 -0.05 -39.93
N GLY A 819 -30.21 0.34 -38.72
CA GLY A 819 -31.58 0.71 -38.32
C GLY A 819 -32.53 -0.44 -37.98
N LYS A 820 -32.08 -1.70 -37.98
CA LYS A 820 -32.88 -2.86 -37.52
C LYS A 820 -32.41 -3.46 -36.20
N PHE A 821 -31.39 -2.87 -35.59
CA PHE A 821 -30.74 -3.36 -34.40
C PHE A 821 -31.53 -2.96 -33.14
N LYS A 822 -31.92 -3.95 -32.32
CA LYS A 822 -32.54 -3.73 -31.02
C LYS A 822 -31.76 -4.46 -29.95
N LEU A 823 -31.20 -3.71 -29.02
CA LEU A 823 -30.55 -4.27 -27.84
C LEU A 823 -31.57 -4.96 -26.92
N PRO A 824 -31.20 -6.09 -26.28
CA PRO A 824 -31.96 -6.62 -25.16
C PRO A 824 -32.22 -5.53 -24.11
N TRP A 825 -33.35 -5.64 -23.41
CA TRP A 825 -33.84 -4.61 -22.50
C TRP A 825 -32.81 -4.23 -21.40
N PHE A 826 -31.96 -5.17 -20.98
CA PHE A 826 -30.99 -4.95 -19.90
C PHE A 826 -29.86 -3.96 -20.28
N TRP A 827 -29.61 -3.71 -21.58
CA TRP A 827 -28.68 -2.67 -22.03
C TRP A 827 -29.24 -1.25 -21.82
N ARG A 828 -30.55 -1.13 -21.54
CA ARG A 828 -31.24 0.16 -21.32
C ARG A 828 -31.42 0.49 -19.83
N VAL A 829 -31.04 -0.42 -18.93
CA VAL A 829 -31.27 -0.31 -17.48
C VAL A 829 -30.47 0.83 -16.84
N GLY A 830 -29.28 1.14 -17.38
CA GLY A 830 -28.43 2.26 -16.93
C GLY A 830 -28.79 3.63 -17.53
N ARG A 831 -29.86 3.74 -18.34
CA ARG A 831 -30.23 4.99 -19.04
C ARG A 831 -31.18 5.92 -18.26
N ARG A 832 -31.64 5.53 -17.06
CA ARG A 832 -32.63 6.30 -16.29
C ARG A 832 -32.16 6.49 -14.85
N HIS A 833 -31.74 7.72 -14.53
CA HIS A 833 -31.58 8.17 -13.16
C HIS A 833 -32.98 8.54 -12.61
N LEU A 834 -33.45 7.85 -11.58
CA LEU A 834 -34.78 8.08 -10.98
C LEU A 834 -34.76 9.16 -9.88
N ASP A 835 -33.59 9.56 -9.39
CA ASP A 835 -33.50 10.31 -8.13
C ASP A 835 -33.38 11.84 -8.26
N THR A 836 -33.40 12.42 -9.47
CA THR A 836 -33.19 13.88 -9.63
C THR A 836 -34.04 14.59 -10.71
N MET A 837 -35.06 13.98 -11.30
CA MET A 837 -35.79 14.63 -12.39
C MET A 837 -37.16 15.18 -11.95
N GLU A 838 -37.27 16.51 -11.96
CA GLU A 838 -38.55 17.17 -12.19
C GLU A 838 -39.16 16.63 -13.49
N VAL A 839 -40.49 16.50 -13.52
CA VAL A 839 -41.28 15.69 -14.47
C VAL A 839 -41.16 16.14 -15.94
N ASP A 840 -40.50 17.26 -16.25
CA ASP A 840 -40.54 17.91 -17.56
C ASP A 840 -39.27 17.77 -18.44
N ASP A 841 -38.15 17.22 -17.96
CA ASP A 841 -36.95 16.99 -18.78
C ASP A 841 -36.71 15.50 -19.02
N ALA A 842 -37.48 14.85 -19.90
CA ALA A 842 -37.15 13.49 -20.32
C ALA A 842 -35.87 13.52 -21.19
N PRO A 843 -34.76 12.84 -20.81
CA PRO A 843 -33.56 12.78 -21.65
C PRO A 843 -33.91 12.16 -23.01
N GLU A 844 -33.42 12.75 -24.10
CA GLU A 844 -33.55 12.18 -25.45
C GLU A 844 -33.08 10.72 -25.45
N GLU A 845 -33.92 9.79 -25.94
CA GLU A 845 -33.54 8.38 -26.06
C GLU A 845 -32.38 8.24 -27.06
N VAL A 846 -31.15 8.12 -26.56
CA VAL A 846 -29.97 7.78 -27.38
C VAL A 846 -30.27 6.49 -28.15
N ASP A 847 -30.06 6.46 -29.47
CA ASP A 847 -30.34 5.25 -30.24
C ASP A 847 -29.42 4.06 -29.83
N ASP A 848 -29.87 2.83 -30.08
CA ASP A 848 -29.14 1.61 -29.67
C ASP A 848 -27.76 1.47 -30.38
N GLU A 849 -27.58 2.06 -31.57
CA GLU A 849 -26.31 2.03 -32.32
C GLU A 849 -25.28 2.99 -31.70
N THR A 850 -25.69 4.21 -31.37
CA THR A 850 -24.85 5.23 -30.71
C THR A 850 -24.36 4.74 -29.34
N PHE A 851 -25.25 4.15 -28.54
CA PHE A 851 -24.90 3.59 -27.22
C PHE A 851 -23.86 2.45 -27.30
N ILE A 852 -24.02 1.52 -28.25
CA ILE A 852 -23.03 0.47 -28.48
C ILE A 852 -21.70 1.05 -28.95
N GLY A 853 -21.74 2.05 -29.84
CA GLY A 853 -20.56 2.75 -30.31
C GLY A 853 -19.76 3.35 -29.16
N ASP A 854 -20.43 4.06 -28.25
CA ASP A 854 -19.80 4.65 -27.07
C ASP A 854 -19.30 3.62 -26.06
N PHE A 855 -20.01 2.50 -25.91
CA PHE A 855 -19.56 1.38 -25.09
C PHE A 855 -18.25 0.77 -25.62
N PHE A 856 -18.18 0.47 -26.93
CA PHE A 856 -16.96 -0.07 -27.55
C PHE A 856 -15.83 0.96 -27.56
N ARG A 857 -16.13 2.23 -27.86
CA ARG A 857 -15.19 3.35 -27.78
C ARG A 857 -14.54 3.40 -26.40
N THR A 858 -15.34 3.39 -25.34
CA THR A 858 -14.85 3.49 -23.96
C THR A 858 -13.98 2.32 -23.57
N ARG A 859 -14.43 1.11 -23.87
CA ARG A 859 -13.65 -0.10 -23.57
C ARG A 859 -12.34 -0.15 -24.35
N TRP A 860 -12.37 0.22 -25.63
CA TRP A 860 -11.19 0.28 -26.47
C TRP A 860 -10.20 1.33 -25.97
N ILE A 861 -10.66 2.54 -25.65
CA ILE A 861 -9.79 3.61 -25.11
C ILE A 861 -9.17 3.17 -23.78
N ASN A 862 -9.93 2.59 -22.85
CA ASN A 862 -9.39 2.13 -21.56
C ASN A 862 -8.34 1.03 -21.71
N ALA A 863 -8.62 0.04 -22.57
CA ALA A 863 -7.66 -1.01 -22.90
C ALA A 863 -6.41 -0.43 -23.57
N ARG A 864 -6.58 0.52 -24.49
CA ARG A 864 -5.49 1.18 -25.21
C ARG A 864 -4.63 2.03 -24.27
N CYS A 865 -5.22 2.81 -23.37
CA CYS A 865 -4.50 3.52 -22.31
C CYS A 865 -3.71 2.53 -21.43
N SER A 866 -4.33 1.43 -21.00
CA SER A 866 -3.65 0.39 -20.21
C SER A 866 -2.44 -0.21 -20.94
N TYR A 867 -2.57 -0.50 -22.23
CA TYR A 867 -1.46 -0.96 -23.07
C TYR A 867 -0.35 0.09 -23.17
N VAL A 868 -0.69 1.34 -23.54
CA VAL A 868 0.30 2.41 -23.74
C VAL A 868 1.04 2.71 -22.45
N ARG A 869 0.36 2.76 -21.29
CA ARG A 869 1.01 2.90 -19.98
C ARG A 869 1.97 1.75 -19.67
N CYS A 870 1.67 0.52 -20.10
CA CYS A 870 2.58 -0.62 -19.92
C CYS A 870 3.81 -0.52 -20.84
N GLU A 871 3.60 -0.09 -22.08
CA GLU A 871 4.66 0.12 -23.07
C GLU A 871 5.64 1.18 -22.58
N GLU A 872 5.11 2.30 -22.10
CA GLU A 872 5.88 3.35 -21.45
C GLU A 872 6.60 2.85 -20.20
N GLU A 873 5.97 2.01 -19.37
CA GLU A 873 6.62 1.46 -18.17
C GLU A 873 7.84 0.60 -18.50
N VAL A 874 7.74 -0.30 -19.48
CA VAL A 874 8.88 -1.11 -19.93
C VAL A 874 10.01 -0.19 -20.41
N TYR A 875 9.66 0.80 -21.24
CA TYR A 875 10.64 1.74 -21.78
C TYR A 875 11.29 2.64 -20.70
N MET A 876 10.52 3.06 -19.69
CA MET A 876 11.05 3.84 -18.57
C MET A 876 11.95 3.00 -17.68
N LEU A 877 11.63 1.72 -17.46
CA LEU A 877 12.47 0.81 -16.68
C LEU A 877 13.86 0.65 -17.32
N GLU A 878 13.96 0.62 -18.65
CA GLU A 878 15.24 0.63 -19.36
C GLU A 878 16.04 1.93 -19.07
N GLY A 879 15.38 3.09 -19.05
CA GLY A 879 16.00 4.35 -18.62
C GLY A 879 16.42 4.34 -17.15
N GLU A 880 15.61 3.75 -16.27
CA GLU A 880 15.91 3.59 -14.85
C GLU A 880 17.10 2.66 -14.61
N MET A 881 17.31 1.64 -15.44
CA MET A 881 18.53 0.81 -15.40
C MET A 881 19.78 1.66 -15.64
N GLN A 882 19.73 2.59 -16.61
CA GLN A 882 20.82 3.52 -16.92
C GLN A 882 21.08 4.49 -15.76
N THR A 883 20.04 5.16 -15.26
CA THR A 883 20.20 6.10 -14.14
C THR A 883 20.59 5.39 -12.84
N CYS A 884 20.19 4.15 -12.62
CA CYS A 884 20.63 3.33 -11.49
C CYS A 884 22.14 3.06 -11.54
N PHE A 885 22.65 2.59 -12.68
CA PHE A 885 24.08 2.36 -12.89
C PHE A 885 24.91 3.65 -12.72
N LEU A 886 24.47 4.75 -13.35
CA LEU A 886 25.12 6.04 -13.25
C LEU A 886 25.05 6.59 -11.82
N GLY A 887 23.95 6.35 -11.10
CA GLY A 887 23.78 6.76 -9.72
C GLY A 887 24.75 6.06 -8.76
N TYR A 888 24.93 4.73 -8.88
CA TYR A 888 25.97 4.04 -8.10
C TYR A 888 27.37 4.53 -8.45
N SER A 889 27.64 4.75 -9.74
CA SER A 889 28.92 5.30 -10.20
C SER A 889 29.17 6.71 -9.66
N ALA A 890 28.13 7.54 -9.57
CA ALA A 890 28.21 8.88 -8.99
C ALA A 890 28.52 8.83 -7.48
N LEU A 891 27.89 7.92 -6.73
CA LEU A 891 28.19 7.72 -5.31
C LEU A 891 29.64 7.25 -5.10
N ALA A 892 30.13 6.31 -5.92
CA ALA A 892 31.52 5.89 -5.88
C ALA A 892 32.48 7.07 -6.14
N ASN A 893 32.19 7.89 -7.16
CA ASN A 893 33.00 9.07 -7.48
C ASN A 893 32.98 10.13 -6.36
N ALA A 894 31.85 10.32 -5.68
CA ALA A 894 31.77 11.22 -4.53
C ALA A 894 32.69 10.76 -3.39
N TRP A 895 32.69 9.46 -3.08
CA TRP A 895 33.60 8.88 -2.07
C TRP A 895 35.07 8.93 -2.47
N LYS A 896 35.38 8.72 -3.75
CA LYS A 896 36.72 8.95 -4.30
C LYS A 896 37.16 10.41 -4.10
N GLY A 897 36.27 11.36 -4.35
CA GLY A 897 36.52 12.78 -4.12
C GLY A 897 36.85 13.09 -2.66
N ARG A 898 36.12 12.50 -1.71
CA ARG A 898 36.39 12.62 -0.27
C ARG A 898 37.77 12.07 0.10
N HIS A 899 38.14 10.90 -0.41
CA HIS A 899 39.46 10.32 -0.20
C HIS A 899 40.60 11.26 -0.64
N VAL A 900 40.46 11.89 -1.81
CA VAL A 900 41.47 12.80 -2.37
C VAL A 900 41.58 14.10 -1.58
N LYS A 901 40.49 14.59 -0.98
CA LYS A 901 40.48 15.85 -0.19
C LYS A 901 41.16 15.73 1.18
N LEU A 902 41.38 14.51 1.70
CA LEU A 902 42.01 14.32 3.02
C LEU A 902 43.49 14.77 3.02
N PRO A 903 43.98 15.47 4.07
CA PRO A 903 45.34 16.04 4.12
C PRO A 903 46.47 15.02 3.96
N ALA A 904 47.45 15.31 3.10
CA ALA A 904 48.54 14.38 2.76
C ALA A 904 49.31 13.87 3.99
N VAL A 905 49.78 12.62 3.91
CA VAL A 905 50.56 11.99 4.99
C VAL A 905 51.92 12.69 5.12
N PRO A 906 52.31 13.17 6.32
CA PRO A 906 53.67 13.68 6.55
C PRO A 906 54.72 12.60 6.27
N MET A 907 55.86 12.96 5.67
CA MET A 907 56.94 11.99 5.36
C MET A 907 57.48 11.26 6.61
N GLU A 908 57.41 11.89 7.78
CA GLU A 908 57.72 11.31 9.08
C GLU A 908 56.55 11.60 10.03
N GLY A 909 55.73 10.59 10.35
CA GLY A 909 54.59 10.75 11.25
C GLY A 909 53.56 9.62 11.18
N VAL A 910 52.63 9.59 12.14
CA VAL A 910 51.45 8.72 12.12
C VAL A 910 50.36 9.40 11.29
N ASP A 911 49.83 8.71 10.28
CA ASP A 911 48.68 9.21 9.51
C ASP A 911 47.42 9.25 10.41
N GLN A 912 47.06 10.46 10.84
CA GLN A 912 45.90 10.69 11.70
C GLN A 912 44.57 10.42 10.99
N TYR A 913 44.56 10.36 9.64
CA TYR A 913 43.38 10.15 8.81
C TYR A 913 43.31 8.72 8.23
N ALA A 914 44.20 7.81 8.62
CA ALA A 914 44.28 6.48 8.03
C ALA A 914 42.95 5.71 8.04
N GLY A 915 42.20 5.76 9.15
CA GLY A 915 40.88 5.15 9.26
C GLY A 915 39.84 5.77 8.31
N LEU A 916 39.82 7.10 8.21
CA LEU A 916 38.91 7.82 7.30
C LEU A 916 39.27 7.56 5.82
N ARG A 917 40.56 7.44 5.49
CA ARG A 917 41.02 7.07 4.15
C ARG A 917 40.57 5.66 3.78
N ALA A 918 40.74 4.71 4.70
CA ALA A 918 40.32 3.32 4.50
C ALA A 918 38.80 3.24 4.30
N HIS A 919 38.02 3.88 5.17
CA HIS A 919 36.56 3.91 5.07
C HIS A 919 36.09 4.55 3.74
N ALA A 920 36.68 5.67 3.32
CA ALA A 920 36.32 6.29 2.05
C ALA A 920 36.58 5.39 0.83
N LEU A 921 37.66 4.60 0.85
CA LEU A 921 37.94 3.62 -0.19
C LEU A 921 36.98 2.42 -0.13
N GLU A 922 36.69 1.91 1.07
CA GLU A 922 35.72 0.85 1.29
C GLU A 922 34.35 1.22 0.73
N MET A 923 33.84 2.41 1.07
CA MET A 923 32.57 2.92 0.54
C MET A 923 32.61 3.09 -0.97
N MET A 924 33.71 3.64 -1.53
CA MET A 924 33.88 3.72 -2.99
C MET A 924 33.76 2.35 -3.65
N HIS A 925 34.44 1.33 -3.12
CA HIS A 925 34.40 -0.03 -3.66
C HIS A 925 33.02 -0.68 -3.54
N ALA A 926 32.33 -0.51 -2.41
CA ALA A 926 30.97 -1.03 -2.23
C ALA A 926 30.00 -0.49 -3.30
N TRP A 927 30.08 0.80 -3.64
CA TRP A 927 29.27 1.39 -4.71
C TRP A 927 29.69 0.91 -6.11
N LEU A 928 30.98 0.69 -6.35
CA LEU A 928 31.48 0.12 -7.61
C LEU A 928 31.01 -1.33 -7.80
N ASP A 929 30.95 -2.12 -6.74
CA ASP A 929 30.43 -3.50 -6.80
C ASP A 929 28.95 -3.51 -7.18
N LEU A 930 28.15 -2.59 -6.61
CA LEU A 930 26.76 -2.40 -7.01
C LEU A 930 26.63 -1.92 -8.47
N ALA A 931 27.50 -1.03 -8.93
CA ALA A 931 27.53 -0.60 -10.33
C ALA A 931 27.91 -1.76 -11.28
N ALA A 932 28.89 -2.59 -10.91
CA ALA A 932 29.30 -3.77 -11.68
C ALA A 932 28.18 -4.82 -11.74
N LYS A 933 27.49 -5.05 -10.61
CA LYS A 933 26.31 -5.91 -10.51
C LYS A 933 25.18 -5.37 -11.39
N ALA A 934 24.90 -4.07 -11.33
CA ALA A 934 23.91 -3.41 -12.18
C ALA A 934 24.23 -3.61 -13.67
N LYS A 935 25.45 -3.32 -14.09
CA LYS A 935 25.90 -3.52 -15.48
C LYS A 935 25.69 -4.96 -15.96
N THR A 936 26.09 -5.93 -15.14
CA THR A 936 25.99 -7.36 -15.49
C THR A 936 24.55 -7.80 -15.58
N ALA A 937 23.73 -7.48 -14.58
CA ALA A 937 22.33 -7.90 -14.53
C ALA A 937 21.48 -7.20 -15.61
N PHE A 938 21.65 -5.89 -15.79
CA PHE A 938 20.87 -5.13 -16.78
C PHE A 938 21.21 -5.51 -18.21
N ASN A 939 22.50 -5.68 -18.55
CA ASN A 939 22.89 -6.14 -19.90
C ASN A 939 22.47 -7.59 -20.20
N ALA A 940 22.19 -8.40 -19.16
CA ALA A 940 21.62 -9.73 -19.33
C ALA A 940 20.10 -9.68 -19.63
N GLU A 941 19.41 -8.63 -19.18
CA GLU A 941 17.98 -8.43 -19.49
C GLU A 941 17.76 -7.70 -20.81
N VAL A 942 18.55 -6.65 -21.08
CA VAL A 942 18.42 -5.78 -22.24
C VAL A 942 19.81 -5.59 -22.84
N GLU A 943 19.99 -6.07 -24.07
CA GLU A 943 21.29 -6.07 -24.74
C GLU A 943 21.87 -4.65 -24.85
N ASN A 944 23.10 -4.48 -24.38
CA ASN A 944 23.85 -3.21 -24.43
C ASN A 944 23.15 -2.00 -23.76
N ILE A 945 22.24 -2.20 -22.79
CA ILE A 945 21.57 -1.09 -22.09
C ILE A 945 22.56 -0.21 -21.31
N ILE A 946 23.58 -0.82 -20.70
CA ILE A 946 24.75 -0.15 -20.10
C ILE A 946 25.93 -0.28 -21.06
N SER A 947 26.06 0.70 -21.96
CA SER A 947 27.13 0.80 -22.95
C SER A 947 28.39 1.47 -22.38
N SER A 948 29.49 1.47 -23.15
CA SER A 948 30.70 2.22 -22.81
C SER A 948 30.57 3.73 -23.02
N ASP A 949 29.58 4.16 -23.80
CA ASP A 949 29.36 5.57 -24.14
C ASP A 949 28.59 6.33 -23.06
N LEU A 950 27.86 5.58 -22.21
CA LEU A 950 27.17 6.04 -21.00
C LEU A 950 28.19 6.56 -19.98
#